data_AF-A0A840IXB5-F1
#
_entry.id   AF-A0A840IXB5-F1
#
_cell.length_a   1.000
_cell.length_b   1.000
_cell.length_c   1.000
_cell.angle_alpha   90.00
_cell.angle_beta   90.00
_cell.angle_gamma   90.00
#
_symmetry.space_group_name_H-M   'P 1'
#
loop_
_entity.id
_entity.type
_entity.pdbx_description
1 polymer ?
#
loop_
_entity_poly.entity_id
_entity_poly.type
_entity_poly.pdbx_seq_one_letter_code
_entity_poly.pdbx_strand_id
1 'polypeptide(L)'
;MRYRVEASERPDGLYVTLDDRTFAAQRSTTDGTLLLTVLPGEEAPEGFDREHEGRPARVVLANEVPAPFDLRSHGEYEDELFEVAPGAGTELTLRWTRHDPVRAAQLGLTEFSVTVPTKQLTGLWQTRHDYAEPKPETAGGDHAKLLRAIGRGLRTVPGGWTKVAAQFRQVGDYSELEVRAIGDENGPVSVALAAPPRLSSLFARLRAAMYQPETGTWFQGTFTLDNESQFDFDFDADREPDWRLPPNDGGRPAPQSYQIELARFPRTPKQLPEWLATRAGLPIDLVFRQARVVDGHNEGERPVVNRPPVPPDQVRGVLDYLFRSPVVLHRPAPQPDLFAPPGAPPDVPQAFHTDGTWIWPAAVPHYLRKYGVPPEPELVEHIRAAGFRPPLVRELVRASAEADVLGRPRPPRSEAELPDTSPLARALREGDPSRPLRAAETLTVLQQRLTEYGVPASAYRIGANEVPADGVWTLRRADNRWEVSRPPSVEPIAFGTLAEAARYLLGTLLMLPTAADGAESDQPADWPILPLRGEPPLSFYRSKRLVALPAGTTVVRFGGDKGNLVHAAGTRFVETSLTADRERERHEYRVQRTIRVLTGVTAPWGPQPGGATAYLLPRPIAQHVEAGALARL
;
A
#
# COMPACT_ATOMS: atom_id res chain seq x y z
N MET A 1 10.87 -27.13 1.67
CA MET A 1 10.14 -27.64 0.50
C MET A 1 10.82 -27.09 -0.74
N ARG A 2 11.16 -27.92 -1.74
CA ARG A 2 11.71 -27.41 -3.00
C ARG A 2 10.55 -26.91 -3.87
N TYR A 3 10.74 -25.77 -4.54
CA TYR A 3 9.76 -25.21 -5.47
C TYR A 3 10.19 -25.50 -6.92
N ARG A 4 9.24 -25.84 -7.77
CA ARG A 4 9.44 -26.07 -9.20
C ARG A 4 8.30 -25.43 -9.98
N VAL A 5 8.59 -24.93 -11.17
CA VAL A 5 7.59 -24.40 -12.10
C VAL A 5 7.62 -25.20 -13.39
N GLU A 6 6.44 -25.59 -13.88
CA GLU A 6 6.28 -26.18 -15.21
C GLU A 6 5.51 -25.19 -16.10
N ALA A 7 6.22 -24.56 -17.04
CA ALA A 7 5.68 -23.50 -17.92
C ALA A 7 5.94 -23.76 -19.42
N SER A 8 6.16 -25.02 -19.81
CA SER A 8 6.46 -25.41 -21.19
C SER A 8 5.30 -25.18 -22.15
N GLU A 9 4.06 -25.37 -21.68
CA GLU A 9 2.83 -25.05 -22.41
C GLU A 9 2.05 -24.01 -21.60
N ARG A 10 1.93 -22.80 -22.13
CA ARG A 10 1.19 -21.70 -21.51
C ARG A 10 -0.05 -21.39 -22.35
N PRO A 11 -1.24 -21.30 -21.73
CA PRO A 11 -2.48 -21.05 -22.47
C PRO A 11 -2.65 -19.56 -22.79
N ASP A 12 -1.59 -18.85 -23.14
CA ASP A 12 -1.66 -17.40 -23.38
C ASP A 12 -2.38 -17.12 -24.69
N GLY A 13 -3.36 -16.20 -24.66
CA GLY A 13 -4.09 -15.79 -25.85
C GLY A 13 -5.58 -15.58 -25.62
N LEU A 14 -6.30 -15.43 -26.73
CA LEU A 14 -7.73 -15.16 -26.73
C LEU A 14 -8.52 -16.46 -26.73
N TYR A 15 -9.58 -16.50 -25.94
CA TYR A 15 -10.52 -17.62 -25.81
C TYR A 15 -11.95 -17.14 -25.84
N VAL A 16 -12.85 -18.08 -26.08
CA VAL A 16 -14.29 -17.86 -26.12
C VAL A 16 -14.99 -18.96 -25.35
N THR A 17 -16.01 -18.60 -24.56
CA THR A 17 -16.97 -19.57 -24.01
C THR A 17 -18.25 -19.57 -24.84
N LEU A 18 -18.60 -20.72 -25.41
CA LEU A 18 -19.82 -20.95 -26.19
C LEU A 18 -20.42 -22.30 -25.78
N ASP A 19 -21.72 -22.34 -25.49
CA ASP A 19 -22.46 -23.56 -25.08
C ASP A 19 -21.72 -24.39 -24.00
N ASP A 20 -21.30 -23.73 -22.92
CA ASP A 20 -20.56 -24.33 -21.80
C ASP A 20 -19.19 -24.95 -22.13
N ARG A 21 -18.67 -24.70 -23.35
CA ARG A 21 -17.35 -25.14 -23.82
C ARG A 21 -16.44 -23.94 -24.04
N THR A 22 -15.12 -24.16 -23.88
CA THR A 22 -14.10 -23.12 -24.07
C THR A 22 -13.30 -23.45 -25.32
N PHE A 23 -13.13 -22.46 -26.19
CA PHE A 23 -12.40 -22.59 -27.45
C PHE A 23 -11.26 -21.58 -27.49
N ALA A 24 -10.13 -21.95 -28.10
CA ALA A 24 -9.11 -20.97 -28.48
C ALA A 24 -9.68 -20.09 -29.59
N ALA A 25 -9.37 -18.80 -29.60
CA ALA A 25 -9.92 -17.85 -30.56
C ALA A 25 -8.84 -16.99 -31.19
N GLN A 26 -8.99 -16.69 -32.48
CA GLN A 26 -8.16 -15.72 -33.20
C GLN A 26 -9.06 -14.69 -33.86
N ARG A 27 -8.76 -13.39 -33.63
CA ARG A 27 -9.46 -12.28 -34.29
C ARG A 27 -8.95 -12.11 -35.71
N SER A 28 -9.86 -12.12 -36.67
CA SER A 28 -9.58 -11.67 -38.02
C SER A 28 -9.37 -10.17 -38.04
N THR A 29 -8.38 -9.72 -38.82
CA THR A 29 -8.04 -8.30 -38.97
C THR A 29 -8.83 -7.59 -40.07
N THR A 30 -9.60 -8.33 -40.87
CA THR A 30 -10.20 -7.83 -42.13
C THR A 30 -11.72 -7.79 -42.14
N ASP A 31 -12.39 -8.68 -41.42
CA ASP A 31 -13.83 -8.92 -41.60
C ASP A 31 -14.64 -9.04 -40.28
N GLY A 32 -14.02 -8.75 -39.13
CA GLY A 32 -14.71 -8.78 -37.83
C GLY A 32 -15.14 -10.19 -37.39
N THR A 33 -14.55 -11.24 -37.96
CA THR A 33 -14.82 -12.63 -37.56
C THR A 33 -13.84 -13.13 -36.49
N LEU A 34 -14.25 -14.19 -35.79
CA LEU A 34 -13.42 -14.99 -34.90
C LEU A 34 -13.27 -16.40 -35.47
N LEU A 35 -12.05 -16.90 -35.53
CA LEU A 35 -11.77 -18.33 -35.74
C LEU A 35 -11.71 -19.01 -34.37
N LEU A 36 -12.67 -19.90 -34.10
CA LEU A 36 -12.72 -20.72 -32.91
C LEU A 36 -12.07 -22.08 -33.21
N THR A 37 -11.13 -22.50 -32.36
CA THR A 37 -10.42 -23.78 -32.48
C THR A 37 -10.64 -24.61 -31.23
N VAL A 38 -10.96 -25.89 -31.42
CA VAL A 38 -11.16 -26.84 -30.31
C VAL A 38 -9.86 -27.03 -29.53
N LEU A 39 -9.96 -27.08 -28.19
CA LEU A 39 -8.80 -27.30 -27.33
C LEU A 39 -8.26 -28.73 -27.49
N PRO A 40 -6.94 -28.96 -27.30
CA PRO A 40 -6.36 -30.29 -27.41
C PRO A 40 -7.07 -31.31 -26.50
N GLY A 41 -7.37 -32.49 -27.04
CA GLY A 41 -8.01 -33.58 -26.31
C GLY A 41 -9.53 -33.44 -26.09
N GLU A 42 -10.17 -32.39 -26.60
CA GLU A 42 -11.63 -32.26 -26.58
C GLU A 42 -12.29 -32.74 -27.88
N GLU A 43 -13.49 -33.31 -27.77
CA GLU A 43 -14.27 -33.74 -28.94
C GLU A 43 -14.88 -32.54 -29.68
N ALA A 44 -14.82 -32.57 -31.02
CA ALA A 44 -15.39 -31.55 -31.87
C ALA A 44 -16.92 -31.44 -31.69
N PRO A 45 -17.46 -30.25 -31.42
CA PRO A 45 -18.90 -30.02 -31.47
C PRO A 45 -19.41 -29.99 -32.92
N GLU A 46 -20.73 -30.13 -33.08
CA GLU A 46 -21.39 -29.97 -34.38
C GLU A 46 -21.14 -28.56 -34.98
N GLY A 47 -20.85 -28.50 -36.29
CA GLY A 47 -20.54 -27.26 -37.01
C GLY A 47 -19.09 -26.78 -36.96
N PHE A 48 -18.17 -27.55 -36.37
CA PHE A 48 -16.71 -27.33 -36.44
C PHE A 48 -16.11 -28.06 -37.63
N ASP A 49 -16.59 -27.73 -38.83
CA ASP A 49 -16.27 -28.46 -40.08
C ASP A 49 -14.96 -28.01 -40.74
N ARG A 50 -14.30 -26.97 -40.21
CA ARG A 50 -12.99 -26.50 -40.71
C ARG A 50 -11.85 -27.08 -39.89
N GLU A 51 -10.63 -26.93 -40.39
CA GLU A 51 -9.42 -27.31 -39.68
C GLU A 51 -8.44 -26.12 -39.61
N HIS A 52 -7.82 -25.92 -38.45
CA HIS A 52 -6.77 -24.93 -38.23
C HIS A 52 -5.68 -25.56 -37.35
N GLU A 53 -4.43 -25.57 -37.83
CA GLU A 53 -3.29 -26.20 -37.15
C GLU A 53 -3.56 -27.66 -36.73
N GLY A 54 -4.21 -28.44 -37.60
CA GLY A 54 -4.52 -29.85 -37.31
C GLY A 54 -5.70 -30.06 -36.36
N ARG A 55 -6.45 -28.99 -36.01
CA ARG A 55 -7.54 -29.05 -35.04
C ARG A 55 -8.87 -28.57 -35.64
N PRO A 56 -10.01 -29.19 -35.26
CA PRO A 56 -11.33 -28.76 -35.68
C PRO A 56 -11.59 -27.28 -35.32
N ALA A 57 -12.15 -26.53 -36.25
CA ALA A 57 -12.34 -25.10 -36.15
C ALA A 57 -13.65 -24.64 -36.79
N ARG A 58 -14.12 -23.46 -36.36
CA ARG A 58 -15.33 -22.80 -36.86
C ARG A 58 -15.11 -21.29 -36.91
N VAL A 59 -15.55 -20.65 -37.98
CA VAL A 59 -15.59 -19.19 -38.06
C VAL A 59 -16.96 -18.69 -37.61
N VAL A 60 -16.97 -17.69 -36.74
CA VAL A 60 -18.18 -17.03 -36.22
C VAL A 60 -18.03 -15.52 -36.31
N LEU A 61 -19.12 -14.76 -36.33
CA LEU A 61 -19.03 -13.31 -36.24
C LEU A 61 -18.67 -12.90 -34.81
N ALA A 62 -17.80 -11.91 -34.64
CA ALA A 62 -17.35 -11.51 -33.30
C ALA A 62 -18.48 -11.00 -32.39
N ASN A 63 -19.55 -10.44 -32.97
CA ASN A 63 -20.73 -9.96 -32.24
C ASN A 63 -21.71 -11.08 -31.84
N GLU A 64 -21.60 -12.27 -32.42
CA GLU A 64 -22.38 -13.45 -32.05
C GLU A 64 -21.77 -14.18 -30.85
N VAL A 65 -20.57 -13.79 -30.44
CA VAL A 65 -19.83 -14.40 -29.35
C VAL A 65 -20.00 -13.56 -28.07
N PRO A 66 -20.71 -14.07 -27.05
CA PRO A 66 -21.09 -13.26 -25.90
C PRO A 66 -19.95 -13.04 -24.89
N ALA A 67 -18.95 -13.93 -24.86
CA ALA A 67 -17.95 -13.94 -23.78
C ALA A 67 -16.53 -14.31 -24.25
N PRO A 68 -15.88 -13.44 -25.06
CA PRO A 68 -14.44 -13.56 -25.29
C PRO A 68 -13.65 -13.11 -24.04
N PHE A 69 -12.53 -13.76 -23.80
CA PHE A 69 -11.61 -13.42 -22.71
C PHE A 69 -10.16 -13.70 -23.12
N ASP A 70 -9.23 -12.97 -22.54
CA ASP A 70 -7.79 -13.17 -22.75
C ASP A 70 -7.16 -13.80 -21.51
N LEU A 71 -6.24 -14.74 -21.72
CA LEU A 71 -5.41 -15.34 -20.68
C LEU A 71 -3.96 -14.88 -20.82
N ARG A 72 -3.35 -14.51 -19.70
CA ARG A 72 -1.93 -14.17 -19.60
C ARG A 72 -1.29 -14.93 -18.47
N SER A 73 -0.17 -15.58 -18.74
CA SER A 73 0.66 -16.21 -17.73
C SER A 73 1.58 -15.19 -17.08
N HIS A 74 1.72 -15.30 -15.76
CA HIS A 74 2.62 -14.51 -14.96
C HIS A 74 3.51 -15.42 -14.12
N GLY A 75 4.74 -14.96 -13.90
CA GLY A 75 5.76 -15.70 -13.17
C GLY A 75 6.33 -14.89 -12.02
N GLU A 76 6.80 -15.61 -11.00
CA GLU A 76 7.61 -15.05 -9.92
C GLU A 76 9.07 -15.38 -10.18
N TYR A 77 9.94 -14.36 -10.16
CA TYR A 77 11.38 -14.48 -10.35
C TYR A 77 12.12 -13.55 -9.39
N GLU A 78 13.02 -14.11 -8.58
CA GLU A 78 13.78 -13.37 -7.55
C GLU A 78 12.91 -12.43 -6.71
N ASP A 79 11.82 -12.96 -6.15
CA ASP A 79 10.86 -12.22 -5.32
C ASP A 79 10.16 -11.06 -6.06
N GLU A 80 10.14 -11.06 -7.40
CA GLU A 80 9.40 -10.09 -8.21
C GLU A 80 8.40 -10.76 -9.16
N LEU A 81 7.39 -9.97 -9.55
CA LEU A 81 6.27 -10.42 -10.36
C LEU A 81 6.42 -9.94 -11.80
N PHE A 82 6.23 -10.84 -12.74
CA PHE A 82 6.38 -10.58 -14.17
C PHE A 82 5.21 -11.15 -14.96
N GLU A 83 4.79 -10.44 -16.01
CA GLU A 83 4.06 -11.06 -17.11
C GLU A 83 5.05 -11.87 -17.96
N VAL A 84 4.69 -13.10 -18.29
CA VAL A 84 5.49 -13.93 -19.19
C VAL A 84 5.14 -13.56 -20.62
N ALA A 85 6.12 -13.10 -21.40
CA ALA A 85 5.88 -12.75 -22.79
C ALA A 85 5.48 -14.01 -23.60
N PRO A 86 4.67 -13.84 -24.67
CA PRO A 86 4.37 -14.93 -25.58
C PRO A 86 5.64 -15.51 -26.20
N GLY A 87 5.74 -16.84 -26.25
CA GLY A 87 6.86 -17.53 -26.87
C GLY A 87 6.95 -19.01 -26.49
N ALA A 88 7.40 -19.85 -27.41
CA ALA A 88 7.69 -21.25 -27.15
C ALA A 88 9.19 -21.43 -26.88
N GLY A 89 9.57 -22.04 -25.75
CA GLY A 89 10.97 -22.27 -25.42
C GLY A 89 11.24 -22.49 -23.93
N THR A 90 12.46 -22.93 -23.63
CA THR A 90 12.95 -23.09 -22.25
C THR A 90 13.43 -21.78 -21.64
N GLU A 91 13.74 -20.78 -22.46
CA GLU A 91 14.04 -19.40 -22.06
C GLU A 91 12.77 -18.55 -22.17
N LEU A 92 12.49 -17.78 -21.13
CA LEU A 92 11.29 -16.95 -21.01
C LEU A 92 11.70 -15.49 -20.93
N THR A 93 11.11 -14.65 -21.79
CA THR A 93 11.17 -13.19 -21.60
C THR A 93 10.09 -12.80 -20.60
N LEU A 94 10.51 -12.20 -19.50
CA LEU A 94 9.66 -11.72 -18.41
C LEU A 94 9.56 -10.20 -18.47
N ARG A 95 8.34 -9.67 -18.46
CA ARG A 95 8.04 -8.23 -18.43
C ARG A 95 7.58 -7.83 -17.03
N TRP A 96 8.27 -6.90 -16.41
CA TRP A 96 8.01 -6.53 -15.02
C TRP A 96 6.66 -5.82 -14.90
N THR A 97 5.87 -6.19 -13.90
CA THR A 97 4.50 -5.66 -13.75
C THR A 97 4.46 -4.27 -13.12
N ARG A 98 5.60 -3.58 -13.03
CA ARG A 98 5.76 -2.26 -12.39
C ARG A 98 6.47 -1.29 -13.32
N HIS A 99 6.20 -0.01 -13.10
CA HIS A 99 6.71 1.09 -13.91
C HIS A 99 7.56 2.04 -13.06
N ASP A 100 8.71 1.54 -12.58
CA ASP A 100 9.72 2.35 -11.87
C ASP A 100 11.09 2.17 -12.54
N PRO A 101 11.56 3.13 -13.34
CA PRO A 101 12.81 2.98 -14.09
C PRO A 101 14.04 2.87 -13.18
N VAL A 102 14.01 3.51 -12.00
CA VAL A 102 15.13 3.45 -11.05
C VAL A 102 15.22 2.04 -10.46
N ARG A 103 14.09 1.49 -10.00
CA ARG A 103 14.04 0.13 -9.47
C ARG A 103 14.34 -0.92 -10.54
N ALA A 104 13.82 -0.73 -11.75
CA ALA A 104 14.12 -1.61 -12.88
C ALA A 104 15.63 -1.71 -13.13
N ALA A 105 16.31 -0.58 -13.20
CA ALA A 105 17.77 -0.54 -13.37
C ALA A 105 18.50 -1.20 -12.18
N GLN A 106 18.03 -0.98 -10.95
CA GLN A 106 18.63 -1.59 -9.76
C GLN A 106 18.50 -3.11 -9.73
N LEU A 107 17.38 -3.64 -10.22
CA LEU A 107 17.10 -5.07 -10.33
C LEU A 107 17.79 -5.74 -11.53
N GLY A 108 18.37 -4.94 -12.43
CA GLY A 108 19.05 -5.42 -13.63
C GLY A 108 18.12 -5.70 -14.80
N LEU A 109 16.96 -5.06 -14.82
CA LEU A 109 16.01 -5.17 -15.92
C LEU A 109 16.41 -4.23 -17.06
N THR A 110 16.30 -4.72 -18.29
CA THR A 110 16.49 -3.92 -19.52
C THR A 110 15.13 -3.68 -20.15
N GLU A 111 14.75 -2.42 -20.36
CA GLU A 111 13.41 -2.06 -20.85
C GLU A 111 12.29 -2.76 -20.05
N PHE A 112 12.43 -2.75 -18.72
CA PHE A 112 11.51 -3.41 -17.77
C PHE A 112 11.40 -4.94 -17.97
N SER A 113 12.36 -5.56 -18.65
CA SER A 113 12.32 -6.98 -18.99
C SER A 113 13.61 -7.72 -18.63
N VAL A 114 13.52 -9.04 -18.52
CA VAL A 114 14.65 -9.96 -18.34
C VAL A 114 14.36 -11.28 -19.04
N THR A 115 15.38 -11.95 -19.57
CA THR A 115 15.25 -13.29 -20.15
C THR A 115 15.89 -14.31 -19.21
N VAL A 116 15.13 -15.33 -18.83
CA VAL A 116 15.58 -16.33 -17.85
C VAL A 116 15.15 -17.76 -18.26
N PRO A 117 15.92 -18.78 -17.85
CA PRO A 117 15.48 -20.16 -17.98
C PRO A 117 14.21 -20.41 -17.14
N THR A 118 13.25 -21.15 -17.68
CA THR A 118 11.97 -21.49 -17.02
C THR A 118 12.15 -22.05 -15.61
N LYS A 119 13.20 -22.86 -15.41
CA LYS A 119 13.55 -23.48 -14.12
C LYS A 119 13.90 -22.48 -13.01
N GLN A 120 14.13 -21.20 -13.34
CA GLN A 120 14.42 -20.15 -12.36
C GLN A 120 13.15 -19.47 -11.83
N LEU A 121 11.98 -19.72 -12.43
CA LEU A 121 10.73 -19.26 -11.85
C LEU A 121 10.44 -19.98 -10.53
N THR A 122 9.95 -19.23 -9.54
CA THR A 122 9.53 -19.75 -8.23
C THR A 122 8.02 -19.84 -8.07
N GLY A 123 7.27 -19.20 -8.98
CA GLY A 123 5.82 -19.17 -9.01
C GLY A 123 5.30 -18.99 -10.42
N LEU A 124 4.07 -19.44 -10.65
CA LEU A 124 3.35 -19.34 -11.91
C LEU A 124 1.85 -19.23 -11.61
N TRP A 125 1.18 -18.28 -12.25
CA TRP A 125 -0.28 -18.14 -12.23
C TRP A 125 -0.76 -17.56 -13.55
N GLN A 126 -2.06 -17.57 -13.77
CA GLN A 126 -2.66 -16.93 -14.93
C GLN A 126 -3.64 -15.85 -14.50
N THR A 127 -3.64 -14.75 -15.24
CA THR A 127 -4.68 -13.74 -15.20
C THR A 127 -5.63 -13.94 -16.37
N ARG A 128 -6.89 -13.61 -16.16
CA ARG A 128 -7.94 -13.63 -17.16
C ARG A 128 -8.64 -12.28 -17.17
N HIS A 129 -8.87 -11.77 -18.38
CA HIS A 129 -9.65 -10.55 -18.59
C HIS A 129 -10.82 -10.80 -19.55
N ASP A 130 -12.05 -10.64 -19.06
CA ASP A 130 -13.28 -10.83 -19.82
C ASP A 130 -13.69 -9.54 -20.56
N TYR A 131 -14.07 -9.66 -21.84
CA TYR A 131 -14.53 -8.51 -22.63
C TYR A 131 -16.05 -8.49 -22.82
N ALA A 132 -16.78 -9.33 -22.07
CA ALA A 132 -18.24 -9.40 -22.14
C ALA A 132 -18.87 -8.17 -21.45
N GLU A 133 -19.92 -7.62 -22.06
CA GLU A 133 -20.72 -6.56 -21.43
C GLU A 133 -21.26 -7.03 -20.07
N PRO A 134 -21.17 -6.19 -19.02
CA PRO A 134 -21.71 -6.55 -17.71
C PRO A 134 -23.22 -6.66 -17.78
N LYS A 135 -23.75 -7.84 -17.44
CA LYS A 135 -25.18 -8.09 -17.26
C LYS A 135 -25.42 -8.61 -15.85
N PRO A 136 -26.50 -8.20 -15.16
CA PRO A 136 -26.85 -8.75 -13.86
C PRO A 136 -27.02 -10.27 -13.96
N GLU A 137 -26.35 -11.00 -13.08
CA GLU A 137 -26.44 -12.44 -13.02
C GLU A 137 -27.79 -12.85 -12.40
N THR A 138 -28.34 -13.97 -12.84
CA THR A 138 -29.54 -14.55 -12.25
C THR A 138 -29.17 -15.66 -11.29
N ALA A 139 -29.77 -15.67 -10.10
CA ALA A 139 -29.55 -16.75 -9.13
C ALA A 139 -29.99 -18.11 -9.71
N GLY A 140 -29.14 -19.12 -9.56
CA GLY A 140 -29.40 -20.49 -10.02
C GLY A 140 -28.22 -21.13 -10.71
N GLY A 141 -28.23 -22.46 -10.80
CA GLY A 141 -27.15 -23.25 -11.40
C GLY A 141 -26.75 -24.43 -10.51
N ASP A 142 -26.30 -25.52 -11.13
CA ASP A 142 -25.85 -26.70 -10.42
C ASP A 142 -24.37 -26.55 -10.01
N HIS A 143 -24.13 -25.93 -8.85
CA HIS A 143 -22.77 -25.76 -8.32
C HIS A 143 -22.08 -27.11 -8.09
N ALA A 144 -22.82 -28.18 -7.78
CA ALA A 144 -22.24 -29.49 -7.50
C ALA A 144 -21.69 -30.13 -8.79
N LYS A 145 -22.39 -29.94 -9.92
CA LYS A 145 -21.88 -30.30 -11.25
C LYS A 145 -20.62 -29.52 -11.61
N LEU A 146 -20.55 -28.23 -11.29
CA LEU A 146 -19.39 -27.38 -11.56
C LEU A 146 -18.17 -27.79 -10.71
N LEU A 147 -18.35 -28.02 -9.41
CA LEU A 147 -17.29 -28.52 -8.51
C LEU A 147 -16.70 -29.85 -9.01
N ARG A 148 -17.55 -30.80 -9.44
CA ARG A 148 -17.08 -32.06 -10.04
C ARG A 148 -16.33 -31.85 -11.35
N ALA A 149 -16.73 -30.86 -12.16
CA ALA A 149 -16.03 -30.53 -13.41
C ALA A 149 -14.65 -29.91 -13.14
N ILE A 150 -14.55 -29.04 -12.13
CA ILE A 150 -13.28 -28.47 -11.64
C ILE A 150 -12.35 -29.59 -11.17
N GLY A 151 -12.85 -30.50 -10.33
CA GLY A 151 -12.08 -31.66 -9.87
C GLY A 151 -11.55 -32.54 -11.02
N ARG A 152 -12.37 -32.80 -12.05
CA ARG A 152 -11.91 -33.51 -13.26
C ARG A 152 -10.82 -32.76 -14.02
N GLY A 153 -10.95 -31.44 -14.16
CA GLY A 153 -9.93 -30.61 -14.82
C GLY A 153 -8.62 -30.54 -14.05
N LEU A 154 -8.67 -30.59 -12.71
CA LEU A 154 -7.47 -30.66 -11.89
C LEU A 154 -6.83 -32.05 -11.91
N ARG A 155 -7.61 -33.11 -12.12
CA ARG A 155 -7.06 -34.46 -12.21
C ARG A 155 -6.14 -34.67 -13.43
N THR A 156 -6.31 -33.87 -14.48
CA THR A 156 -5.50 -33.98 -15.70
C THR A 156 -4.17 -33.23 -15.62
N VAL A 157 -3.88 -32.52 -14.53
CA VAL A 157 -2.59 -31.83 -14.41
C VAL A 157 -1.44 -32.84 -14.29
N PRO A 158 -0.29 -32.58 -14.92
CA PRO A 158 0.82 -33.53 -14.96
C PRO A 158 1.48 -33.72 -13.58
N GLY A 159 2.15 -34.86 -13.42
CA GLY A 159 2.94 -35.21 -12.24
C GLY A 159 2.24 -36.19 -11.29
N GLY A 160 3.02 -37.07 -10.64
CA GLY A 160 2.54 -38.01 -9.61
C GLY A 160 2.24 -37.33 -8.28
N TRP A 161 1.29 -36.39 -8.28
CA TRP A 161 0.95 -35.60 -7.12
C TRP A 161 0.12 -36.39 -6.10
N THR A 162 0.31 -36.08 -4.82
CA THR A 162 -0.53 -36.58 -3.71
C THR A 162 -1.68 -35.60 -3.39
N LYS A 163 -1.46 -34.30 -3.64
CA LYS A 163 -2.48 -33.25 -3.49
C LYS A 163 -2.29 -32.17 -4.57
N VAL A 164 -3.38 -31.69 -5.14
CA VAL A 164 -3.41 -30.51 -6.01
C VAL A 164 -4.40 -29.49 -5.47
N ALA A 165 -4.05 -28.21 -5.56
CA ALA A 165 -4.91 -27.11 -5.16
C ALA A 165 -4.98 -26.05 -6.27
N ALA A 166 -6.17 -25.50 -6.46
CA ALA A 166 -6.42 -24.35 -7.32
C ALA A 166 -6.95 -23.19 -6.46
N GLN A 167 -6.25 -22.07 -6.51
CA GLN A 167 -6.69 -20.83 -5.87
C GLN A 167 -7.17 -19.87 -6.94
N PHE A 168 -8.46 -19.55 -6.90
CA PHE A 168 -9.13 -18.66 -7.84
C PHE A 168 -9.55 -17.38 -7.14
N ARG A 169 -9.29 -16.24 -7.80
CA ARG A 169 -9.71 -14.91 -7.35
C ARG A 169 -10.37 -14.19 -8.50
N GLN A 170 -11.46 -13.48 -8.28
CA GLN A 170 -12.09 -12.70 -9.34
C GLN A 170 -12.73 -11.42 -8.79
N VAL A 171 -12.74 -10.38 -9.62
CA VAL A 171 -13.61 -9.22 -9.45
C VAL A 171 -13.99 -8.70 -10.83
N GLY A 172 -15.29 -8.68 -11.09
CA GLY A 172 -15.86 -8.27 -12.37
C GLY A 172 -15.31 -9.09 -13.53
N ASP A 173 -14.60 -8.40 -14.42
CA ASP A 173 -13.97 -8.92 -15.61
C ASP A 173 -12.54 -9.45 -15.40
N TYR A 174 -11.95 -9.26 -14.22
CA TYR A 174 -10.59 -9.67 -13.92
C TYR A 174 -10.54 -10.87 -12.99
N SER A 175 -9.74 -11.89 -13.32
CA SER A 175 -9.49 -13.02 -12.41
C SER A 175 -8.05 -13.53 -12.42
N GLU A 176 -7.64 -14.15 -11.31
CA GLU A 176 -6.38 -14.87 -11.16
C GLU A 176 -6.64 -16.33 -10.84
N LEU A 177 -5.86 -17.23 -11.43
CA LEU A 177 -5.88 -18.66 -11.14
C LEU A 177 -4.45 -19.16 -10.91
N GLU A 178 -4.21 -19.72 -9.74
CA GLU A 178 -2.94 -20.36 -9.38
C GLU A 178 -3.19 -21.85 -9.10
N VAL A 179 -2.46 -22.74 -9.76
CA VAL A 179 -2.53 -24.18 -9.54
C VAL A 179 -1.22 -24.69 -8.98
N ARG A 180 -1.27 -25.36 -7.83
CA ARG A 180 -0.12 -25.97 -7.17
C ARG A 180 -0.37 -27.43 -6.88
N ALA A 181 0.57 -28.26 -7.25
CA ALA A 181 0.60 -29.68 -6.91
C ALA A 181 1.71 -29.97 -5.89
N ILE A 182 1.45 -30.92 -5.00
CA ILE A 182 2.39 -31.45 -4.01
C ILE A 182 2.45 -32.96 -4.24
N GLY A 183 3.64 -33.54 -4.42
CA GLY A 183 3.83 -34.99 -4.50
C GLY A 183 5.28 -35.40 -4.76
N ASP A 184 5.48 -36.71 -4.93
CA ASP A 184 6.75 -37.40 -4.65
C ASP A 184 7.17 -38.42 -5.74
N GLU A 185 8.45 -38.34 -6.17
CA GLU A 185 9.33 -39.52 -6.36
C GLU A 185 10.67 -39.39 -5.57
N ASN A 186 10.97 -38.22 -4.97
CA ASN A 186 12.22 -37.90 -4.23
C ASN A 186 12.05 -36.89 -3.04
N GLY A 187 10.87 -36.79 -2.42
CA GLY A 187 10.48 -35.88 -1.33
C GLY A 187 9.38 -34.86 -1.72
N PRO A 188 8.80 -34.11 -0.74
CA PRO A 188 7.70 -33.18 -1.01
C PRO A 188 8.20 -31.95 -1.78
N VAL A 189 7.94 -31.94 -3.09
CA VAL A 189 8.17 -30.79 -3.99
C VAL A 189 6.83 -30.10 -4.23
N SER A 190 6.81 -28.76 -4.09
CA SER A 190 5.66 -27.94 -4.51
C SER A 190 5.89 -27.52 -5.96
N VAL A 191 4.98 -27.88 -6.85
CA VAL A 191 5.08 -27.57 -8.28
C VAL A 191 3.96 -26.59 -8.67
N ALA A 192 4.32 -25.43 -9.20
CA ALA A 192 3.36 -24.53 -9.84
C ALA A 192 3.16 -24.92 -11.29
N LEU A 193 1.91 -25.00 -11.71
CA LEU A 193 1.49 -25.55 -13.01
C LEU A 193 0.65 -24.53 -13.77
N ALA A 194 0.80 -24.51 -15.10
CA ALA A 194 -0.13 -23.78 -15.95
C ALA A 194 -1.53 -24.42 -15.86
N ALA A 195 -2.53 -23.66 -15.42
CA ALA A 195 -3.90 -24.15 -15.39
C ALA A 195 -4.45 -24.33 -16.82
N PRO A 196 -5.24 -25.38 -17.09
CA PRO A 196 -5.96 -25.50 -18.35
C PRO A 196 -6.91 -24.29 -18.57
N PRO A 197 -7.04 -23.76 -19.81
CA PRO A 197 -7.85 -22.55 -20.07
C PRO A 197 -9.28 -22.64 -19.52
N ARG A 198 -9.89 -23.82 -19.66
CA ARG A 198 -11.27 -24.11 -19.25
C ARG A 198 -11.48 -23.99 -17.73
N LEU A 199 -10.44 -24.15 -16.92
CA LEU A 199 -10.57 -24.16 -15.46
C LEU A 199 -11.03 -22.80 -14.92
N SER A 200 -10.48 -21.70 -15.46
CA SER A 200 -10.91 -20.34 -15.14
C SER A 200 -12.41 -20.12 -15.43
N SER A 201 -12.90 -20.63 -16.57
CA SER A 201 -14.31 -20.54 -16.96
C SER A 201 -15.22 -21.32 -16.02
N LEU A 202 -14.78 -22.48 -15.54
CA LEU A 202 -15.55 -23.27 -14.58
C LEU A 202 -15.68 -22.56 -13.23
N PHE A 203 -14.62 -21.91 -12.74
CA PHE A 203 -14.68 -21.13 -11.51
C PHE A 203 -15.55 -19.87 -11.65
N ALA A 204 -15.44 -19.13 -12.76
CA ALA A 204 -16.30 -17.98 -13.03
C ALA A 204 -17.79 -18.38 -13.06
N ARG A 205 -18.11 -19.53 -13.68
CA ARG A 205 -19.46 -20.10 -13.64
C ARG A 205 -19.89 -20.57 -12.27
N LEU A 206 -18.97 -21.12 -11.47
CA LEU A 206 -19.25 -21.51 -10.09
C LEU A 206 -19.63 -20.29 -9.24
N ARG A 207 -18.92 -19.16 -9.40
CA ARG A 207 -19.29 -17.89 -8.79
C ARG A 207 -20.70 -17.43 -9.18
N ALA A 208 -21.02 -17.49 -10.47
CA ALA A 208 -22.34 -17.14 -10.96
C ALA A 208 -23.43 -18.05 -10.36
N ALA A 209 -23.20 -19.37 -10.33
CA ALA A 209 -24.12 -20.34 -9.74
C ALA A 209 -24.30 -20.20 -8.22
N MET A 210 -23.33 -19.60 -7.54
CA MET A 210 -23.36 -19.33 -6.09
C MET A 210 -23.81 -17.91 -5.74
N TYR A 211 -24.20 -17.10 -6.73
CA TYR A 211 -24.74 -15.76 -6.49
C TYR A 211 -26.04 -15.81 -5.69
N GLN A 212 -26.11 -14.97 -4.67
CA GLN A 212 -27.31 -14.74 -3.88
C GLN A 212 -27.79 -13.30 -4.09
N PRO A 213 -29.07 -13.08 -4.46
CA PRO A 213 -29.63 -11.74 -4.60
C PRO A 213 -29.38 -10.89 -3.36
N GLU A 214 -29.12 -9.60 -3.55
CA GLU A 214 -28.88 -8.60 -2.50
C GLU A 214 -27.60 -8.78 -1.66
N THR A 215 -26.96 -9.96 -1.72
CA THR A 215 -25.75 -10.29 -0.94
C THR A 215 -24.51 -10.35 -1.84
N GLY A 216 -24.67 -10.78 -3.09
CA GLY A 216 -23.56 -10.94 -4.04
C GLY A 216 -23.03 -12.38 -4.10
N THR A 217 -21.77 -12.52 -4.52
CA THR A 217 -21.06 -13.82 -4.61
C THR A 217 -19.69 -13.73 -3.92
N TRP A 218 -18.94 -14.82 -3.93
CA TRP A 218 -17.62 -14.90 -3.31
C TRP A 218 -16.50 -14.36 -4.21
N PHE A 219 -15.39 -13.88 -3.62
CA PHE A 219 -14.29 -13.25 -4.35
C PHE A 219 -13.06 -14.15 -4.51
N GLN A 220 -12.77 -14.97 -3.51
CA GLN A 220 -11.65 -15.91 -3.49
C GLN A 220 -12.14 -17.30 -3.13
N GLY A 221 -11.68 -18.32 -3.85
CA GLY A 221 -12.00 -19.72 -3.61
C GLY A 221 -10.76 -20.61 -3.73
N THR A 222 -10.62 -21.58 -2.84
CA THR A 222 -9.55 -22.57 -2.86
C THR A 222 -10.15 -23.94 -2.99
N PHE A 223 -9.94 -24.58 -4.14
CA PHE A 223 -10.33 -25.96 -4.36
C PHE A 223 -9.13 -26.87 -4.11
N THR A 224 -9.28 -27.90 -3.28
CA THR A 224 -8.24 -28.90 -3.04
C THR A 224 -8.73 -30.28 -3.43
N LEU A 225 -7.84 -31.08 -4.03
CA LEU A 225 -8.10 -32.44 -4.49
C LEU A 225 -6.93 -33.33 -4.09
N ASP A 226 -7.21 -34.46 -3.46
CA ASP A 226 -6.20 -35.48 -3.17
C ASP A 226 -6.18 -36.60 -4.22
N ASN A 227 -5.20 -37.50 -4.09
CA ASN A 227 -5.03 -38.63 -5.00
C ASN A 227 -6.13 -39.70 -4.87
N GLU A 228 -6.92 -39.68 -3.78
CA GLU A 228 -8.10 -40.53 -3.58
C GLU A 228 -9.37 -39.94 -4.23
N SER A 229 -9.23 -38.79 -4.93
CA SER A 229 -10.33 -38.03 -5.54
C SER A 229 -11.32 -37.44 -4.53
N GLN A 230 -10.92 -37.27 -3.27
CA GLN A 230 -11.66 -36.46 -2.32
C GLN A 230 -11.31 -34.99 -2.57
N PHE A 231 -12.32 -34.13 -2.52
CA PHE A 231 -12.13 -32.70 -2.73
C PHE A 231 -12.84 -31.88 -1.67
N ASP A 232 -12.32 -30.68 -1.47
CA ASP A 232 -12.87 -29.66 -0.59
C ASP A 232 -12.80 -28.29 -1.26
N PHE A 233 -13.74 -27.40 -0.93
CA PHE A 233 -13.82 -26.07 -1.51
C PHE A 233 -14.19 -25.03 -0.46
N ASP A 234 -13.20 -24.22 -0.09
CA ASP A 234 -13.34 -23.06 0.79
C ASP A 234 -13.45 -21.78 -0.03
N PHE A 235 -14.28 -20.83 0.40
CA PHE A 235 -14.40 -19.53 -0.25
C PHE A 235 -14.59 -18.38 0.74
N ASP A 236 -14.24 -17.18 0.30
CA ASP A 236 -14.40 -15.92 1.04
C ASP A 236 -15.20 -14.92 0.20
N ALA A 237 -16.29 -14.40 0.77
CA ALA A 237 -17.20 -13.45 0.13
C ALA A 237 -17.13 -12.03 0.70
N ASP A 238 -16.33 -11.82 1.74
CA ASP A 238 -16.31 -10.57 2.49
C ASP A 238 -14.95 -9.89 2.46
N ARG A 239 -13.86 -10.64 2.50
CA ARG A 239 -12.49 -10.10 2.51
C ARG A 239 -12.01 -9.80 1.10
N GLU A 240 -11.22 -8.72 0.98
CA GLU A 240 -10.52 -8.40 -0.26
C GLU A 240 -9.61 -9.58 -0.63
N PRO A 241 -9.65 -10.06 -1.90
CA PRO A 241 -8.79 -11.16 -2.33
C PRO A 241 -7.32 -10.84 -2.12
N ASP A 242 -6.56 -11.86 -1.75
CA ASP A 242 -5.13 -11.74 -1.55
C ASP A 242 -4.40 -11.89 -2.88
N TRP A 243 -4.60 -10.89 -3.75
CA TRP A 243 -4.10 -10.83 -5.13
C TRP A 243 -2.59 -11.01 -5.22
N ARG A 244 -2.12 -11.74 -6.24
CA ARG A 244 -0.71 -11.64 -6.67
C ARG A 244 -0.50 -10.30 -7.35
N LEU A 245 -1.38 -9.99 -8.30
CA LEU A 245 -1.45 -8.73 -9.03
C LEU A 245 -2.91 -8.25 -9.01
N PRO A 246 -3.28 -7.23 -8.21
CA PRO A 246 -4.64 -6.72 -8.22
C PRO A 246 -4.97 -6.09 -9.59
N PRO A 247 -6.26 -6.05 -10.01
CA PRO A 247 -6.64 -5.38 -11.24
C PRO A 247 -6.16 -3.93 -11.25
N ASN A 248 -5.29 -3.63 -12.22
CA ASN A 248 -4.68 -2.33 -12.38
C ASN A 248 -4.46 -2.01 -13.86
N ASP A 249 -4.48 -0.73 -14.21
CA ASP A 249 -4.17 -0.19 -15.53
C ASP A 249 -2.90 0.65 -15.42
N GLY A 250 -1.80 0.16 -16.01
CA GLY A 250 -0.50 0.85 -15.97
C GLY A 250 0.04 1.09 -14.55
N GLY A 251 -0.29 0.23 -13.59
CA GLY A 251 0.12 0.36 -12.18
C GLY A 251 -0.82 1.22 -11.32
N ARG A 252 -2.01 1.59 -11.81
CA ARG A 252 -3.07 2.24 -11.02
C ARG A 252 -4.26 1.29 -10.84
N PRO A 253 -4.91 1.25 -9.65
CA PRO A 253 -6.12 0.45 -9.46
C PRO A 253 -7.13 0.73 -10.57
N ALA A 254 -7.73 -0.31 -11.15
CA ALA A 254 -8.73 -0.19 -12.21
C ALA A 254 -10.14 -0.22 -11.58
N PRO A 255 -10.80 0.93 -11.31
CA PRO A 255 -12.10 0.93 -10.62
C PRO A 255 -13.20 0.26 -11.43
N GLN A 256 -13.03 0.19 -12.76
CA GLN A 256 -13.99 -0.38 -13.69
C GLN A 256 -14.27 -1.86 -13.39
N SER A 257 -13.26 -2.68 -13.09
CA SER A 257 -13.47 -4.09 -12.74
C SER A 257 -14.34 -4.25 -11.49
N TYR A 258 -14.16 -3.40 -10.50
CA TYR A 258 -14.99 -3.39 -9.28
C TYR A 258 -16.41 -2.86 -9.51
N GLN A 259 -16.60 -1.95 -10.47
CA GLN A 259 -17.93 -1.49 -10.88
C GLN A 259 -18.66 -2.56 -11.70
N ILE A 260 -17.96 -3.26 -12.59
CA ILE A 260 -18.46 -4.42 -13.34
C ILE A 260 -18.90 -5.52 -12.37
N GLU A 261 -18.13 -5.79 -11.30
CA GLU A 261 -18.53 -6.71 -10.24
C GLU A 261 -19.89 -6.34 -9.64
N LEU A 262 -20.09 -5.07 -9.27
CA LEU A 262 -21.34 -4.62 -8.66
C LEU A 262 -22.52 -4.61 -9.65
N ALA A 263 -22.25 -4.40 -10.94
CA ALA A 263 -23.25 -4.51 -11.99
C ALA A 263 -23.68 -5.97 -12.23
N ARG A 264 -22.74 -6.92 -12.17
CA ARG A 264 -23.00 -8.37 -12.33
C ARG A 264 -23.61 -8.99 -11.09
N PHE A 265 -23.11 -8.63 -9.91
CA PHE A 265 -23.52 -9.19 -8.61
C PHE A 265 -23.95 -8.07 -7.64
N PRO A 266 -25.14 -7.47 -7.84
CA PRO A 266 -25.63 -6.38 -6.98
C PRO A 266 -25.70 -6.75 -5.51
N ARG A 267 -25.36 -5.79 -4.64
CA ARG A 267 -25.39 -5.92 -3.18
C ARG A 267 -26.17 -4.78 -2.57
N THR A 268 -26.90 -5.04 -1.50
CA THR A 268 -27.46 -3.99 -0.65
C THR A 268 -26.32 -3.25 0.08
N PRO A 269 -26.52 -1.99 0.50
CA PRO A 269 -25.48 -1.25 1.21
C PRO A 269 -24.95 -1.96 2.47
N LYS A 270 -25.81 -2.74 3.14
CA LYS A 270 -25.43 -3.52 4.33
C LYS A 270 -24.53 -4.72 4.00
N GLN A 271 -24.65 -5.29 2.80
CA GLN A 271 -23.89 -6.44 2.33
C GLN A 271 -22.68 -6.04 1.45
N LEU A 272 -22.47 -4.74 1.23
CA LEU A 272 -21.38 -4.21 0.43
C LEU A 272 -20.13 -4.02 1.29
N PRO A 273 -19.04 -4.79 1.09
CA PRO A 273 -17.82 -4.62 1.85
C PRO A 273 -17.19 -3.23 1.63
N GLU A 274 -16.62 -2.63 2.68
CA GLU A 274 -16.01 -1.30 2.62
C GLU A 274 -14.90 -1.23 1.57
N TRP A 275 -14.06 -2.26 1.48
CA TRP A 275 -12.99 -2.32 0.49
C TRP A 275 -13.54 -2.28 -0.94
N LEU A 276 -14.64 -3.01 -1.22
CA LEU A 276 -15.22 -3.07 -2.56
C LEU A 276 -15.83 -1.73 -2.95
N ALA A 277 -16.55 -1.10 -2.02
CA ALA A 277 -17.10 0.24 -2.23
C ALA A 277 -15.99 1.27 -2.52
N THR A 278 -14.86 1.17 -1.81
CA THR A 278 -13.70 2.03 -2.02
C THR A 278 -13.02 1.77 -3.37
N ARG A 279 -12.77 0.52 -3.72
CA ARG A 279 -12.12 0.15 -4.99
C ARG A 279 -12.99 0.49 -6.21
N ALA A 280 -14.32 0.38 -6.09
CA ALA A 280 -15.28 0.80 -7.10
C ALA A 280 -15.45 2.32 -7.20
N GLY A 281 -14.87 3.09 -6.27
CA GLY A 281 -15.02 4.55 -6.22
C GLY A 281 -16.45 4.99 -5.91
N LEU A 282 -17.19 4.22 -5.12
CA LEU A 282 -18.55 4.59 -4.73
C LEU A 282 -18.53 5.69 -3.66
N PRO A 283 -19.46 6.67 -3.72
CA PRO A 283 -19.62 7.64 -2.65
C PRO A 283 -20.11 6.94 -1.37
N ILE A 284 -19.90 7.60 -0.23
CA ILE A 284 -20.43 7.08 1.04
C ILE A 284 -21.96 7.06 1.02
N ASP A 285 -22.52 5.91 1.43
CA ASP A 285 -23.96 5.74 1.56
C ASP A 285 -24.39 6.22 2.95
N LEU A 286 -24.73 7.51 3.02
CA LEU A 286 -25.27 8.15 4.19
C LEU A 286 -26.34 9.16 3.78
N VAL A 287 -27.33 9.38 4.63
CA VAL A 287 -28.36 10.41 4.41
C VAL A 287 -28.22 11.48 5.47
N PHE A 288 -27.86 12.70 5.07
CA PHE A 288 -27.81 13.83 5.99
C PHE A 288 -29.21 14.38 6.27
N ARG A 289 -29.46 14.74 7.52
CA ARG A 289 -30.61 15.56 7.91
C ARG A 289 -30.24 17.03 7.86
N GLN A 290 -31.01 17.86 7.17
CA GLN A 290 -30.75 19.29 7.11
C GLN A 290 -31.61 20.05 8.12
N ALA A 291 -30.95 20.79 9.01
CA ALA A 291 -31.62 21.55 10.05
C ALA A 291 -32.26 22.83 9.48
N ARG A 292 -33.54 23.03 9.78
CA ARG A 292 -34.28 24.24 9.40
C ARG A 292 -34.02 25.37 10.39
N VAL A 293 -33.66 26.53 9.85
CA VAL A 293 -33.44 27.76 10.64
C VAL A 293 -34.73 28.23 11.30
N VAL A 294 -35.85 28.16 10.58
CA VAL A 294 -37.21 28.54 11.01
C VAL A 294 -38.21 27.53 10.44
N ASP A 295 -39.42 27.46 11.00
CA ASP A 295 -40.44 26.48 10.56
C ASP A 295 -41.20 26.92 9.31
N GLY A 296 -41.26 28.23 9.06
CA GLY A 296 -41.79 28.82 7.83
C GLY A 296 -41.40 30.29 7.70
N HIS A 297 -41.18 30.76 6.48
CA HIS A 297 -40.88 32.16 6.20
C HIS A 297 -41.29 32.53 4.77
N ASN A 298 -42.14 33.54 4.65
CA ASN A 298 -42.47 34.20 3.38
C ASN A 298 -41.73 35.52 3.28
N GLU A 299 -41.37 35.92 2.06
CA GLU A 299 -40.67 37.19 1.81
C GLU A 299 -41.52 38.38 2.28
N GLY A 300 -40.94 39.21 3.16
CA GLY A 300 -41.63 40.37 3.75
C GLY A 300 -42.44 40.09 5.04
N GLU A 301 -42.60 38.83 5.44
CA GLU A 301 -43.29 38.44 6.68
C GLU A 301 -42.31 38.05 7.80
N ARG A 302 -42.77 38.11 9.06
CA ARG A 302 -41.96 37.65 10.19
C ARG A 302 -41.76 36.12 10.12
N PRO A 303 -40.55 35.60 10.34
CA PRO A 303 -40.32 34.16 10.38
C PRO A 303 -41.14 33.49 11.49
N VAL A 304 -41.68 32.31 11.19
CA VAL A 304 -42.46 31.49 12.13
C VAL A 304 -41.55 30.47 12.78
N VAL A 305 -41.56 30.44 14.12
CA VAL A 305 -40.89 29.41 14.93
C VAL A 305 -41.88 28.91 15.97
N ASN A 306 -42.27 27.65 15.87
CA ASN A 306 -43.15 26.96 16.81
C ASN A 306 -42.46 25.72 17.35
N ARG A 307 -41.50 25.94 18.26
CA ARG A 307 -40.64 24.91 18.84
C ARG A 307 -40.52 25.12 20.35
N PRO A 308 -40.43 24.04 21.15
CA PRO A 308 -40.17 24.16 22.58
C PRO A 308 -38.82 24.86 22.84
N PRO A 309 -38.72 25.72 23.88
CA PRO A 309 -37.47 26.36 24.23
C PRO A 309 -36.45 25.34 24.72
N VAL A 310 -35.17 25.58 24.41
CA VAL A 310 -34.07 24.79 24.97
C VAL A 310 -33.98 25.09 26.48
N PRO A 311 -33.93 24.07 27.35
CA PRO A 311 -33.77 24.28 28.80
C PRO A 311 -32.55 25.17 29.12
N PRO A 312 -32.65 26.15 30.03
CA PRO A 312 -31.57 27.13 30.27
C PRO A 312 -30.22 26.52 30.63
N ASP A 313 -30.23 25.40 31.34
CA ASP A 313 -29.06 24.61 31.72
C ASP A 313 -28.38 23.92 30.52
N GLN A 314 -29.11 23.66 29.43
CA GLN A 314 -28.63 22.99 28.22
C GLN A 314 -28.16 23.96 27.13
N VAL A 315 -28.60 25.23 27.14
CA VAL A 315 -28.30 26.22 26.08
C VAL A 315 -26.80 26.31 25.80
N ARG A 316 -25.97 26.36 26.84
CA ARG A 316 -24.51 26.45 26.68
C ARG A 316 -23.95 25.21 25.97
N GLY A 317 -24.39 24.02 26.36
CA GLY A 317 -23.96 22.77 25.73
C GLY A 317 -24.38 22.67 24.27
N VAL A 318 -25.60 23.11 23.95
CA VAL A 318 -26.11 23.14 22.58
C VAL A 318 -25.32 24.13 21.71
N LEU A 319 -25.06 25.34 22.21
CA LEU A 319 -24.25 26.33 21.49
C LEU A 319 -22.82 25.85 21.28
N ASP A 320 -22.18 25.29 22.30
CA ASP A 320 -20.83 24.75 22.19
C ASP A 320 -20.78 23.63 21.14
N TYR A 321 -21.76 22.72 21.12
CA TYR A 321 -21.85 21.67 20.11
C TYR A 321 -21.97 22.26 18.69
N LEU A 322 -22.95 23.15 18.49
CA LEU A 322 -23.27 23.70 17.17
C LEU A 322 -22.12 24.53 16.59
N PHE A 323 -21.40 25.32 17.41
CA PHE A 323 -20.29 26.16 16.96
C PHE A 323 -18.98 25.38 16.77
N ARG A 324 -18.71 24.36 17.59
CA ARG A 324 -17.45 23.60 17.53
C ARG A 324 -17.48 22.45 16.53
N SER A 325 -18.65 22.08 16.02
CA SER A 325 -18.75 21.05 14.98
C SER A 325 -18.05 21.52 13.70
N PRO A 326 -17.43 20.62 12.93
CA PRO A 326 -16.70 20.98 11.71
C PRO A 326 -17.52 21.80 10.72
N VAL A 327 -16.89 22.83 10.14
CA VAL A 327 -17.43 23.63 9.04
C VAL A 327 -17.13 22.90 7.73
N VAL A 328 -18.15 22.72 6.89
CA VAL A 328 -18.04 22.05 5.58
C VAL A 328 -18.12 23.02 4.42
N LEU A 329 -18.73 24.18 4.62
CA LEU A 329 -18.78 25.24 3.63
C LEU A 329 -18.74 26.58 4.36
N HIS A 330 -17.91 27.49 3.89
CA HIS A 330 -17.84 28.86 4.38
C HIS A 330 -17.78 29.84 3.21
N ARG A 331 -18.59 30.90 3.29
CA ARG A 331 -18.55 32.02 2.35
C ARG A 331 -18.18 33.29 3.12
N PRO A 332 -17.25 34.12 2.60
CA PRO A 332 -16.72 35.26 3.35
C PRO A 332 -17.75 36.34 3.70
N ALA A 333 -18.78 36.51 2.88
CA ALA A 333 -19.78 37.55 3.09
C ALA A 333 -20.89 37.08 4.04
N PRO A 334 -21.21 37.84 5.10
CA PRO A 334 -22.36 37.54 5.95
C PRO A 334 -23.67 37.71 5.17
N GLN A 335 -24.69 36.97 5.59
CA GLN A 335 -26.02 37.01 5.00
C GLN A 335 -26.97 37.89 5.82
N PRO A 336 -28.07 38.40 5.22
CA PRO A 336 -29.08 39.16 5.94
C PRO A 336 -29.66 38.36 7.12
N ASP A 337 -29.93 39.06 8.22
CA ASP A 337 -30.61 38.50 9.38
C ASP A 337 -32.13 38.49 9.16
N LEU A 338 -32.73 37.30 9.26
CA LEU A 338 -34.16 37.07 9.05
C LEU A 338 -35.04 37.76 10.11
N PHE A 339 -34.51 38.03 11.30
CA PHE A 339 -35.22 38.65 12.40
C PHE A 339 -34.89 40.15 12.55
N ALA A 340 -33.93 40.66 11.80
CA ALA A 340 -33.59 42.08 11.81
C ALA A 340 -34.59 42.92 10.98
N PRO A 341 -34.74 44.22 11.30
CA PRO A 341 -35.54 45.13 10.49
C PRO A 341 -35.03 45.22 9.03
N PRO A 342 -35.92 45.48 8.05
CA PRO A 342 -35.51 45.72 6.67
C PRO A 342 -34.45 46.83 6.58
N GLY A 343 -33.36 46.57 5.84
CA GLY A 343 -32.25 47.51 5.66
C GLY A 343 -31.13 47.42 6.71
N ALA A 344 -31.23 46.53 7.69
CA ALA A 344 -30.11 46.24 8.60
C ALA A 344 -28.90 45.65 7.85
N PRO A 345 -27.65 45.97 8.27
CA PRO A 345 -26.46 45.39 7.66
C PRO A 345 -26.40 43.87 7.89
N PRO A 346 -25.98 43.06 6.90
CA PRO A 346 -25.80 41.62 7.06
C PRO A 346 -24.79 41.27 8.16
N ASP A 347 -25.19 40.43 9.12
CA ASP A 347 -24.34 39.99 10.25
C ASP A 347 -24.38 38.48 10.53
N VAL A 348 -25.22 37.72 9.82
CA VAL A 348 -25.34 36.27 10.03
C VAL A 348 -24.21 35.55 9.28
N PRO A 349 -23.40 34.72 9.95
CA PRO A 349 -22.32 34.00 9.29
C PRO A 349 -22.85 33.06 8.20
N GLN A 350 -22.24 33.09 7.02
CA GLN A 350 -22.60 32.23 5.90
C GLN A 350 -21.72 30.99 5.88
N ALA A 351 -21.99 30.07 6.80
CA ALA A 351 -21.30 28.80 6.89
C ALA A 351 -22.27 27.65 7.15
N PHE A 352 -21.87 26.43 6.81
CA PHE A 352 -22.56 25.19 7.13
C PHE A 352 -21.66 24.31 7.98
N HIS A 353 -22.24 23.73 9.01
CA HIS A 353 -21.59 22.78 9.91
C HIS A 353 -22.19 21.39 9.74
N THR A 354 -21.44 20.37 10.13
CA THR A 354 -21.95 18.99 10.24
C THR A 354 -21.36 18.26 11.43
N ASP A 355 -22.12 17.32 11.98
CA ASP A 355 -21.64 16.27 12.89
C ASP A 355 -21.58 14.88 12.23
N GLY A 356 -21.79 14.82 10.91
CA GLY A 356 -21.85 13.57 10.15
C GLY A 356 -23.24 12.94 10.05
N THR A 357 -24.22 13.40 10.82
CA THR A 357 -25.64 13.01 10.68
C THR A 357 -26.50 14.20 10.26
N TRP A 358 -26.28 15.36 10.88
CA TRP A 358 -26.95 16.60 10.58
C TRP A 358 -26.04 17.56 9.82
N ILE A 359 -26.66 18.39 8.99
CA ILE A 359 -26.07 19.60 8.41
C ILE A 359 -26.90 20.78 8.87
N TRP A 360 -26.27 21.83 9.39
CA TRP A 360 -26.98 23.06 9.77
C TRP A 360 -26.23 24.31 9.34
N PRO A 361 -26.93 25.36 8.93
CA PRO A 361 -26.31 26.65 8.68
C PRO A 361 -25.91 27.31 10.01
N ALA A 362 -24.84 28.10 10.00
CA ALA A 362 -24.36 28.87 11.15
C ALA A 362 -25.38 29.89 11.67
N ALA A 363 -26.44 30.17 10.90
CA ALA A 363 -27.62 30.89 11.34
C ALA A 363 -28.30 30.24 12.55
N VAL A 364 -28.33 28.90 12.66
CA VAL A 364 -28.97 28.18 13.77
C VAL A 364 -28.33 28.54 15.12
N PRO A 365 -27.02 28.34 15.34
CA PRO A 365 -26.39 28.77 16.59
C PRO A 365 -26.34 30.29 16.75
N HIS A 366 -26.27 31.06 15.67
CA HIS A 366 -26.32 32.52 15.73
C HIS A 366 -27.66 33.02 16.32
N TYR A 367 -28.81 32.51 15.85
CA TYR A 367 -30.12 32.94 16.33
C TYR A 367 -30.47 32.37 17.71
N LEU A 368 -30.02 31.17 18.05
CA LEU A 368 -30.13 30.68 19.43
C LEU A 368 -29.40 31.61 20.40
N ARG A 369 -28.19 32.07 20.04
CA ARG A 369 -27.40 32.99 20.87
C ARG A 369 -28.00 34.39 20.94
N LYS A 370 -28.44 34.94 19.81
CA LYS A 370 -28.87 36.35 19.68
C LYS A 370 -30.32 36.57 20.12
N TYR A 371 -31.21 35.65 19.77
CA TYR A 371 -32.65 35.80 19.93
C TYR A 371 -33.28 34.71 20.82
N GLY A 372 -32.51 33.72 21.27
CA GLY A 372 -33.07 32.57 22.00
C GLY A 372 -33.92 31.65 21.12
N VAL A 373 -33.80 31.74 19.79
CA VAL A 373 -34.57 30.92 18.84
C VAL A 373 -34.14 29.46 18.98
N PRO A 374 -35.02 28.56 19.41
CA PRO A 374 -34.68 27.15 19.59
C PRO A 374 -34.37 26.46 18.23
N PRO A 375 -33.30 25.64 18.15
CA PRO A 375 -33.10 24.71 17.05
C PRO A 375 -34.25 23.69 16.96
N GLU A 376 -34.29 22.91 15.88
CA GLU A 376 -35.27 21.83 15.77
C GLU A 376 -35.16 20.85 16.96
N PRO A 377 -36.29 20.40 17.54
CA PRO A 377 -36.27 19.52 18.72
C PRO A 377 -35.40 18.28 18.48
N GLU A 378 -35.61 17.59 17.36
CA GLU A 378 -34.84 16.40 17.00
C GLU A 378 -33.33 16.62 16.95
N LEU A 379 -32.87 17.82 16.57
CA LEU A 379 -31.47 18.20 16.62
C LEU A 379 -31.01 18.42 18.06
N VAL A 380 -31.82 19.08 18.91
CA VAL A 380 -31.52 19.24 20.34
C VAL A 380 -31.47 17.88 21.06
N GLU A 381 -32.40 16.97 20.76
CA GLU A 381 -32.40 15.59 21.24
C GLU A 381 -31.13 14.84 20.78
N HIS A 382 -30.73 14.98 19.52
CA HIS A 382 -29.50 14.39 18.98
C HIS A 382 -28.26 14.89 19.73
N ILE A 383 -28.15 16.22 19.90
CA ILE A 383 -27.05 16.86 20.64
C ILE A 383 -27.00 16.38 22.09
N ARG A 384 -28.17 16.23 22.73
CA ARG A 384 -28.27 15.70 24.10
C ARG A 384 -27.79 14.25 24.18
N ALA A 385 -28.18 13.41 23.21
CA ALA A 385 -27.73 12.03 23.12
C ALA A 385 -26.21 11.91 22.89
N ALA A 386 -25.61 12.87 22.18
CA ALA A 386 -24.16 12.99 22.02
C ALA A 386 -23.44 13.60 23.24
N GLY A 387 -24.16 13.91 24.33
CA GLY A 387 -23.57 14.49 25.54
C GLY A 387 -22.98 15.88 25.32
N PHE A 388 -23.52 16.66 24.38
CA PHE A 388 -23.07 18.01 24.03
C PHE A 388 -21.61 18.08 23.54
N ARG A 389 -21.05 16.98 23.03
CA ARG A 389 -19.69 16.93 22.46
C ARG A 389 -19.75 16.59 20.98
N PRO A 390 -19.24 17.46 20.08
CA PRO A 390 -19.17 17.15 18.66
C PRO A 390 -18.35 15.87 18.41
N PRO A 391 -18.80 15.01 17.49
CA PRO A 391 -18.02 13.86 17.08
C PRO A 391 -16.84 14.27 16.18
N LEU A 392 -15.86 13.37 16.05
CA LEU A 392 -14.87 13.49 15.00
C LEU A 392 -15.52 13.11 13.66
N VAL A 393 -15.70 14.08 12.78
CA VAL A 393 -16.24 13.85 11.43
C VAL A 393 -15.08 13.59 10.47
N ARG A 394 -15.05 12.44 9.79
CA ARG A 394 -14.02 12.11 8.79
C ARG A 394 -14.08 13.06 7.58
N GLU A 395 -12.96 13.23 6.89
CA GLU A 395 -12.86 14.16 5.74
C GLU A 395 -13.85 13.83 4.62
N LEU A 396 -14.00 12.56 4.23
CA LEU A 396 -14.97 12.19 3.18
C LEU A 396 -16.41 12.55 3.58
N VAL A 397 -16.77 12.40 4.85
CA VAL A 397 -18.11 12.76 5.35
C VAL A 397 -18.31 14.27 5.25
N ARG A 398 -17.29 15.07 5.61
CA ARG A 398 -17.35 16.54 5.44
C ARG A 398 -17.48 16.95 3.98
N ALA A 399 -16.67 16.37 3.10
CA ALA A 399 -16.73 16.65 1.66
C ALA A 399 -18.06 16.19 1.03
N SER A 400 -18.66 15.12 1.53
CA SER A 400 -20.01 14.68 1.12
C SER A 400 -21.09 15.63 1.61
N ALA A 401 -20.99 16.15 2.83
CA ALA A 401 -21.90 17.17 3.34
C ALA A 401 -21.80 18.48 2.54
N GLU A 402 -20.59 18.90 2.19
CA GLU A 402 -20.36 20.05 1.32
C GLU A 402 -21.01 19.83 -0.06
N ALA A 403 -20.80 18.66 -0.67
CA ALA A 403 -21.40 18.32 -1.96
C ALA A 403 -22.93 18.38 -1.93
N ASP A 404 -23.56 17.87 -0.87
CA ASP A 404 -25.02 17.93 -0.67
C ASP A 404 -25.52 19.37 -0.53
N VAL A 405 -24.79 20.23 0.22
CA VAL A 405 -25.13 21.66 0.34
C VAL A 405 -24.99 22.40 -0.99
N LEU A 406 -24.01 22.02 -1.81
CA LEU A 406 -23.76 22.62 -3.12
C LEU A 406 -24.61 22.01 -4.25
N GLY A 407 -25.35 20.93 -4.01
CA GLY A 407 -26.08 20.19 -5.04
C GLY A 407 -25.16 19.54 -6.09
N ARG A 408 -23.95 19.14 -5.68
CA ARG A 408 -22.94 18.51 -6.55
C ARG A 408 -22.88 17.00 -6.31
N PRO A 409 -22.37 16.19 -7.27
CA PRO A 409 -22.09 14.78 -7.02
C PRO A 409 -21.16 14.62 -5.82
N ARG A 410 -21.48 13.68 -4.94
CA ARG A 410 -20.64 13.37 -3.78
C ARG A 410 -19.28 12.84 -4.23
N PRO A 411 -18.20 13.16 -3.50
CA PRO A 411 -16.88 12.61 -3.78
C PRO A 411 -16.87 11.08 -3.62
N PRO A 412 -16.12 10.36 -4.47
CA PRO A 412 -15.94 8.93 -4.33
C PRO A 412 -15.06 8.62 -3.12
N ARG A 413 -15.21 7.41 -2.55
CA ARG A 413 -14.22 6.86 -1.62
C ARG A 413 -12.86 6.73 -2.30
N SER A 414 -11.80 6.84 -1.51
CA SER A 414 -10.42 6.66 -1.98
C SER A 414 -9.64 5.65 -1.14
N GLU A 415 -8.57 5.07 -1.70
CA GLU A 415 -7.70 4.15 -0.96
C GLU A 415 -7.13 4.73 0.32
N ALA A 416 -6.95 6.06 0.38
CA ALA A 416 -6.45 6.75 1.57
C ALA A 416 -7.37 6.59 2.79
N GLU A 417 -8.62 6.13 2.59
CA GLU A 417 -9.56 5.86 3.67
C GLU A 417 -9.42 4.49 4.29
N LEU A 418 -8.74 3.57 3.60
CA LEU A 418 -8.47 2.22 4.08
C LEU A 418 -7.11 2.16 4.80
N PRO A 419 -6.97 1.34 5.85
CA PRO A 419 -5.66 1.04 6.40
C PRO A 419 -4.75 0.43 5.33
N ASP A 420 -3.58 1.04 5.12
CA ASP A 420 -2.54 0.42 4.29
C ASP A 420 -1.99 -0.81 5.00
N THR A 421 -2.46 -1.98 4.56
CA THR A 421 -2.09 -3.31 5.04
C THR A 421 -1.11 -4.02 4.10
N SER A 422 -0.54 -3.31 3.13
CA SER A 422 0.43 -3.86 2.20
C SER A 422 1.63 -4.47 2.95
N PRO A 423 2.29 -5.51 2.41
CA PRO A 423 3.50 -6.08 3.01
C PRO A 423 4.57 -5.02 3.32
N LEU A 424 4.76 -4.05 2.43
CA LEU A 424 5.69 -2.94 2.63
C LEU A 424 5.30 -2.07 3.84
N ALA A 425 4.04 -1.63 3.93
CA ALA A 425 3.60 -0.80 5.04
C ALA A 425 3.71 -1.53 6.39
N ARG A 426 3.38 -2.82 6.41
CA ARG A 426 3.54 -3.66 7.61
C ARG A 426 5.01 -3.86 7.98
N ALA A 427 5.89 -4.13 7.02
CA ALA A 427 7.33 -4.24 7.29
C ALA A 427 7.93 -2.94 7.85
N LEU A 428 7.44 -1.78 7.41
CA LEU A 428 7.89 -0.48 7.91
C LEU A 428 7.39 -0.17 9.33
N ARG A 429 6.17 -0.60 9.69
CA ARG A 429 5.50 -0.26 10.96
C ARG A 429 5.61 -1.34 12.04
N GLU A 430 5.42 -2.61 11.68
CA GLU A 430 5.25 -3.75 12.59
C GLU A 430 6.45 -4.71 12.60
N GLY A 431 7.31 -4.67 11.58
CA GLY A 431 8.58 -5.39 11.51
C GLY A 431 8.56 -6.66 10.65
N ASP A 432 7.63 -7.58 10.87
CA ASP A 432 7.54 -8.84 10.09
C ASP A 432 6.28 -8.87 9.21
N PRO A 433 6.41 -8.77 7.87
CA PRO A 433 5.27 -8.88 6.98
C PRO A 433 4.77 -10.34 6.91
N SER A 434 3.46 -10.54 6.80
CA SER A 434 2.87 -11.89 6.66
C SER A 434 3.29 -12.65 5.39
N ARG A 435 3.93 -11.95 4.43
CA ARG A 435 4.54 -12.49 3.22
C ARG A 435 5.90 -11.83 3.01
N PRO A 436 6.87 -12.51 2.38
CA PRO A 436 8.13 -11.89 1.99
C PRO A 436 7.89 -10.62 1.16
N LEU A 437 8.74 -9.61 1.37
CA LEU A 437 8.74 -8.41 0.54
C LEU A 437 9.22 -8.73 -0.86
N ARG A 438 8.66 -8.04 -1.84
CA ARG A 438 9.20 -8.10 -3.20
C ARG A 438 10.60 -7.47 -3.27
N ALA A 439 11.38 -7.77 -4.31
CA ALA A 439 12.73 -7.25 -4.44
C ALA A 439 12.78 -5.70 -4.43
N ALA A 440 11.92 -5.02 -5.19
CA ALA A 440 11.82 -3.56 -5.21
C ALA A 440 11.36 -2.96 -3.87
N GLU A 441 10.50 -3.68 -3.14
CA GLU A 441 10.05 -3.29 -1.80
C GLU A 441 11.20 -3.43 -0.80
N THR A 442 11.99 -4.50 -0.90
CA THR A 442 13.22 -4.71 -0.12
C THR A 442 14.22 -3.58 -0.33
N LEU A 443 14.46 -3.15 -1.57
CA LEU A 443 15.32 -1.99 -1.87
C LEU A 443 14.75 -0.68 -1.32
N THR A 444 13.42 -0.54 -1.30
CA THR A 444 12.74 0.62 -0.72
C THR A 444 12.96 0.68 0.78
N VAL A 445 12.76 -0.45 1.49
CA VAL A 445 13.04 -0.55 2.93
C VAL A 445 14.53 -0.28 3.20
N LEU A 446 15.44 -0.88 2.44
CA LEU A 446 16.88 -0.68 2.61
C LEU A 446 17.25 0.81 2.53
N GLN A 447 16.86 1.51 1.45
CA GLN A 447 17.17 2.92 1.26
C GLN A 447 16.53 3.83 2.31
N GLN A 448 15.29 3.52 2.70
CA GLN A 448 14.61 4.26 3.77
C GLN A 448 15.38 4.10 5.10
N ARG A 449 15.75 2.88 5.48
CA ARG A 449 16.52 2.64 6.72
C ARG A 449 17.90 3.30 6.67
N LEU A 450 18.62 3.22 5.56
CA LEU A 450 19.90 3.91 5.40
C LEU A 450 19.75 5.43 5.59
N THR A 451 18.70 6.02 5.03
CA THR A 451 18.38 7.45 5.17
C THR A 451 18.00 7.81 6.61
N GLU A 452 17.13 7.01 7.25
CA GLU A 452 16.70 7.21 8.65
C GLU A 452 17.88 7.20 9.64
N TYR A 453 18.89 6.35 9.38
CA TYR A 453 20.10 6.27 10.20
C TYR A 453 21.22 7.22 9.76
N GLY A 454 20.95 8.10 8.79
CA GLY A 454 21.89 9.13 8.33
C GLY A 454 23.09 8.57 7.57
N VAL A 455 22.96 7.42 6.93
CA VAL A 455 23.99 6.89 6.02
C VAL A 455 23.92 7.69 4.71
N PRO A 456 25.00 8.38 4.31
CA PRO A 456 24.97 9.21 3.12
C PRO A 456 24.91 8.35 1.85
N ALA A 457 24.19 8.84 0.83
CA ALA A 457 24.08 8.17 -0.47
C ALA A 457 25.43 8.02 -1.21
N SER A 458 26.47 8.73 -0.79
CA SER A 458 27.84 8.56 -1.30
C SER A 458 28.55 7.33 -0.74
N ALA A 459 28.13 6.80 0.42
CA ALA A 459 28.78 5.66 1.07
C ALA A 459 28.49 4.32 0.39
N TYR A 460 27.47 4.28 -0.47
CA TYR A 460 27.07 3.05 -1.13
C TYR A 460 26.59 3.23 -2.57
N ARG A 461 26.56 2.12 -3.30
CA ARG A 461 25.94 1.98 -4.63
C ARG A 461 25.01 0.77 -4.60
N ILE A 462 23.85 0.89 -5.24
CA ILE A 462 22.88 -0.19 -5.39
C ILE A 462 22.51 -0.25 -6.86
N GLY A 463 22.81 -1.37 -7.50
CA GLY A 463 22.27 -1.66 -8.83
C GLY A 463 23.01 -2.79 -9.54
N ALA A 464 22.30 -3.48 -10.43
CA ALA A 464 22.85 -4.63 -11.14
C ALA A 464 24.07 -4.31 -12.01
N ASN A 465 24.09 -3.12 -12.61
CA ASN A 465 25.16 -2.66 -13.49
C ASN A 465 26.21 -1.78 -12.78
N GLU A 466 26.13 -1.65 -11.46
CA GLU A 466 27.11 -0.89 -10.70
C GLU A 466 28.48 -1.58 -10.77
N VAL A 467 29.49 -0.83 -11.22
CA VAL A 467 30.89 -1.26 -11.15
C VAL A 467 31.40 -0.90 -9.76
N PRO A 468 31.82 -1.87 -8.93
CA PRO A 468 32.36 -1.57 -7.62
C PRO A 468 33.53 -0.58 -7.68
N ALA A 469 33.39 0.55 -6.98
CA ALA A 469 34.41 1.58 -6.89
C ALA A 469 35.25 1.41 -5.62
N ASP A 470 36.52 1.80 -5.68
CA ASP A 470 37.42 1.72 -4.53
C ASP A 470 36.85 2.50 -3.34
N GLY A 471 36.78 1.83 -2.18
CA GLY A 471 36.34 2.41 -0.93
C GLY A 471 34.83 2.56 -0.75
N VAL A 472 34.01 2.26 -1.77
CA VAL A 472 32.54 2.40 -1.73
C VAL A 472 31.88 1.03 -1.61
N TRP A 473 30.89 0.91 -0.71
CA TRP A 473 30.14 -0.33 -0.56
C TRP A 473 29.14 -0.50 -1.71
N THR A 474 29.22 -1.60 -2.44
CA THR A 474 28.33 -1.84 -3.58
C THR A 474 27.51 -3.10 -3.37
N LEU A 475 26.19 -2.98 -3.44
CA LEU A 475 25.26 -4.10 -3.62
C LEU A 475 24.89 -4.16 -5.10
N ARG A 476 25.21 -5.29 -5.73
CA ARG A 476 24.91 -5.51 -7.15
C ARG A 476 24.46 -6.94 -7.41
N ARG A 477 24.01 -7.15 -8.64
CA ARG A 477 23.67 -8.46 -9.16
C ARG A 477 24.92 -9.08 -9.80
N ALA A 478 25.17 -10.36 -9.55
CA ALA A 478 26.26 -11.12 -10.14
C ALA A 478 25.77 -12.50 -10.58
N ASP A 479 25.88 -12.80 -11.88
CA ASP A 479 25.38 -14.01 -12.55
C ASP A 479 23.95 -14.42 -12.17
N ASN A 480 23.81 -15.15 -11.06
CA ASN A 480 22.55 -15.68 -10.53
C ASN A 480 22.40 -15.45 -9.01
N ARG A 481 23.09 -14.45 -8.46
CA ARG A 481 23.12 -14.12 -7.03
C ARG A 481 23.21 -12.61 -6.82
N TRP A 482 22.90 -12.21 -5.60
CA TRP A 482 23.18 -10.86 -5.13
C TRP A 482 24.51 -10.86 -4.40
N GLU A 483 25.32 -9.82 -4.58
CA GLU A 483 26.58 -9.70 -3.88
C GLU A 483 26.79 -8.32 -3.26
N VAL A 484 27.60 -8.31 -2.20
CA VAL A 484 28.06 -7.09 -1.54
C VAL A 484 29.59 -7.08 -1.53
N SER A 485 30.18 -5.95 -1.94
CA SER A 485 31.64 -5.79 -2.02
C SER A 485 32.08 -4.38 -1.63
N ARG A 486 33.38 -4.21 -1.34
CA ARG A 486 34.04 -2.91 -1.18
C ARG A 486 35.52 -3.02 -1.56
N PRO A 487 35.86 -2.95 -2.86
CA PRO A 487 37.24 -3.03 -3.30
C PRO A 487 38.12 -1.91 -2.73
N PRO A 488 39.44 -2.12 -2.61
CA PRO A 488 40.10 -3.42 -2.60
C PRO A 488 39.93 -4.16 -1.26
N SER A 489 39.29 -3.53 -0.28
CA SER A 489 39.28 -4.00 1.12
C SER A 489 38.44 -5.24 1.40
N VAL A 490 37.40 -5.50 0.59
CA VAL A 490 36.44 -6.59 0.78
C VAL A 490 36.11 -7.19 -0.58
N GLU A 491 36.51 -8.45 -0.77
CA GLU A 491 36.13 -9.25 -1.94
C GLU A 491 34.60 -9.47 -1.99
N PRO A 492 34.02 -9.75 -3.18
CA PRO A 492 32.59 -9.99 -3.31
C PRO A 492 32.06 -11.15 -2.45
N ILE A 493 31.04 -10.85 -1.64
CA ILE A 493 30.32 -11.83 -0.83
C ILE A 493 28.97 -12.09 -1.47
N ALA A 494 28.70 -13.34 -1.85
CA ALA A 494 27.47 -13.74 -2.53
C ALA A 494 26.36 -14.19 -1.56
N PHE A 495 25.12 -13.86 -1.91
CA PHE A 495 23.89 -14.14 -1.16
C PHE A 495 22.86 -14.83 -2.06
N GLY A 496 21.99 -15.65 -1.46
CA GLY A 496 20.94 -16.38 -2.19
C GLY A 496 19.77 -15.48 -2.57
N THR A 497 19.49 -14.46 -1.77
CA THR A 497 18.38 -13.52 -2.00
C THR A 497 18.84 -12.06 -1.86
N LEU A 498 18.11 -11.16 -2.51
CA LEU A 498 18.33 -9.72 -2.34
C LEU A 498 18.11 -9.29 -0.88
N ALA A 499 17.14 -9.88 -0.20
CA ALA A 499 16.83 -9.55 1.19
C ALA A 499 18.00 -9.88 2.13
N GLU A 500 18.73 -10.97 1.91
CA GLU A 500 19.95 -11.30 2.66
C GLU A 500 21.07 -10.28 2.38
N ALA A 501 21.34 -10.00 1.10
CA ALA A 501 22.35 -9.01 0.69
C ALA A 501 22.05 -7.62 1.26
N ALA A 502 20.78 -7.20 1.22
CA ALA A 502 20.31 -5.92 1.76
C ALA A 502 20.52 -5.83 3.28
N ARG A 503 20.19 -6.89 4.03
CA ARG A 503 20.43 -6.95 5.49
C ARG A 503 21.92 -6.90 5.81
N TYR A 504 22.74 -7.60 5.04
CA TYR A 504 24.19 -7.59 5.20
C TYR A 504 24.78 -6.19 4.95
N LEU A 505 24.41 -5.55 3.83
CA LEU A 505 24.85 -4.19 3.51
C LEU A 505 24.42 -3.20 4.60
N LEU A 506 23.14 -3.23 5.01
CA LEU A 506 22.62 -2.37 6.06
C LEU A 506 23.40 -2.54 7.37
N GLY A 507 23.56 -3.77 7.85
CA GLY A 507 24.31 -4.05 9.08
C GLY A 507 25.76 -3.57 8.99
N THR A 508 26.40 -3.78 7.85
CA THR A 508 27.77 -3.34 7.59
C THR A 508 27.92 -1.82 7.66
N LEU A 509 27.04 -1.08 6.99
CA LEU A 509 27.08 0.39 6.95
C LEU A 509 26.72 1.03 8.30
N LEU A 510 25.94 0.35 9.13
CA LEU A 510 25.59 0.84 10.48
C LEU A 510 26.68 0.53 11.52
N MET A 511 27.44 -0.56 11.34
CA MET A 511 28.51 -0.95 12.26
C MET A 511 29.84 -0.25 11.97
N LEU A 512 30.16 -0.01 10.70
CA LEU A 512 31.44 0.54 10.29
C LEU A 512 31.32 2.02 9.95
N PRO A 513 32.25 2.89 10.41
CA PRO A 513 32.26 4.29 10.00
C PRO A 513 32.37 4.38 8.48
N THR A 514 31.34 4.90 7.83
CA THR A 514 31.41 5.20 6.40
C THR A 514 32.36 6.39 6.23
N ALA A 515 33.54 6.13 5.65
CA ALA A 515 34.41 7.19 5.14
C ALA A 515 33.69 7.84 3.96
N ALA A 516 32.78 8.76 4.24
CA ALA A 516 32.16 9.58 3.22
C ALA A 516 33.20 10.66 2.86
N ASP A 517 34.09 10.34 1.93
CA ASP A 517 34.95 11.35 1.34
C ASP A 517 34.06 12.35 0.57
N GLY A 518 33.79 13.50 1.19
CA GLY A 518 33.39 14.72 0.48
C GLY A 518 31.90 15.08 0.41
N ALA A 519 31.00 14.57 1.26
CA ALA A 519 29.57 14.92 1.21
C ALA A 519 28.95 15.37 2.55
N GLU A 520 29.76 15.76 3.53
CA GLU A 520 29.23 16.29 4.78
C GLU A 520 29.07 17.80 4.71
N SER A 521 27.83 18.27 4.88
CA SER A 521 27.58 19.70 5.00
C SER A 521 28.10 20.21 6.34
N ASP A 522 28.85 21.30 6.30
CA ASP A 522 29.21 22.09 7.48
C ASP A 522 28.30 23.32 7.63
N GLN A 523 27.27 23.47 6.78
CA GLN A 523 26.35 24.59 6.85
C GLN A 523 25.48 24.48 8.11
N PRO A 524 25.44 25.51 8.97
CA PRO A 524 24.64 25.47 10.19
C PRO A 524 23.14 25.22 9.96
N ALA A 525 22.61 25.58 8.78
CA ALA A 525 21.20 25.38 8.42
C ALA A 525 20.83 23.89 8.33
N ASP A 526 21.79 23.01 8.09
CA ASP A 526 21.55 21.57 7.88
C ASP A 526 21.53 20.77 9.18
N TRP A 527 21.91 21.39 10.31
CA TRP A 527 22.06 20.72 11.59
C TRP A 527 21.22 21.36 12.70
N PRO A 528 20.31 20.62 13.36
CA PRO A 528 19.47 21.17 14.41
C PRO A 528 20.20 21.39 15.74
N ILE A 529 21.43 20.88 15.86
CA ILE A 529 22.29 21.03 17.04
C ILE A 529 23.63 21.58 16.57
N LEU A 530 24.02 22.72 17.12
CA LEU A 530 25.23 23.43 16.76
C LEU A 530 26.22 23.46 17.93
N PRO A 531 27.53 23.53 17.67
CA PRO A 531 28.52 23.82 18.70
C PRO A 531 28.23 25.16 19.38
N LEU A 532 28.23 25.20 20.71
CA LEU A 532 28.10 26.44 21.46
C LEU A 532 29.37 27.28 21.39
N ARG A 533 29.27 28.54 21.82
CA ARG A 533 30.41 29.47 21.83
C ARG A 533 31.60 28.86 22.57
N GLY A 534 32.73 28.80 21.87
CA GLY A 534 33.98 28.23 22.37
C GLY A 534 34.18 26.75 22.03
N GLU A 535 33.16 26.02 21.56
CA GLU A 535 33.33 24.65 21.07
C GLU A 535 33.86 24.64 19.63
N PRO A 536 34.57 23.57 19.21
CA PRO A 536 35.04 23.44 17.83
C PRO A 536 33.87 23.52 16.82
N PRO A 537 34.04 24.20 15.67
CA PRO A 537 32.99 24.35 14.66
C PRO A 537 32.68 23.02 13.96
N LEU A 538 31.56 22.94 13.23
CA LEU A 538 31.09 21.70 12.60
C LEU A 538 32.10 21.02 11.66
N SER A 539 32.97 21.80 11.02
CA SER A 539 34.04 21.32 10.14
C SER A 539 35.10 20.47 10.87
N PHE A 540 35.12 20.47 12.20
CA PHE A 540 36.02 19.63 13.01
C PHE A 540 35.45 18.24 13.28
N TYR A 541 34.24 17.94 12.83
CA TYR A 541 33.62 16.63 13.03
C TYR A 541 33.32 16.00 11.67
N ARG A 542 33.79 14.76 11.51
CA ARG A 542 33.47 13.87 10.39
C ARG A 542 32.40 12.87 10.80
N SER A 543 31.79 12.21 9.83
CA SER A 543 30.68 11.26 9.97
C SER A 543 29.53 11.80 10.83
N LYS A 544 29.21 13.09 10.64
CA LYS A 544 28.17 13.79 11.40
C LYS A 544 26.80 13.13 11.20
N ARG A 545 26.11 12.80 12.30
CA ARG A 545 24.74 12.27 12.27
C ARG A 545 24.01 12.50 13.60
N LEU A 546 22.68 12.52 13.56
CA LEU A 546 21.87 12.61 14.78
C LEU A 546 21.70 11.23 15.40
N VAL A 547 21.98 11.09 16.69
CA VAL A 547 21.78 9.84 17.45
C VAL A 547 21.08 10.11 18.76
N ALA A 548 20.47 9.07 19.31
CA ALA A 548 19.90 9.07 20.65
C ALA A 548 20.94 8.49 21.63
N LEU A 549 21.41 9.30 22.56
CA LEU A 549 22.31 8.87 23.63
C LEU A 549 21.44 8.28 24.77
N PRO A 550 21.43 6.96 25.00
CA PRO A 550 20.48 6.33 25.92
C PRO A 550 20.79 6.63 27.38
N ALA A 551 19.76 6.55 28.22
CA ALA A 551 19.91 6.53 29.67
C ALA A 551 20.91 5.44 30.11
N GLY A 552 21.72 5.75 31.11
CA GLY A 552 22.81 4.89 31.59
C GLY A 552 24.16 5.13 30.89
N THR A 553 24.19 5.80 29.73
CA THR A 553 25.44 6.08 29.02
C THR A 553 26.33 7.01 29.83
N THR A 554 27.60 6.64 30.01
CA THR A 554 28.61 7.52 30.59
C THR A 554 29.29 8.33 29.48
N VAL A 555 29.43 9.64 29.71
CA VAL A 555 30.13 10.57 28.83
C VAL A 555 31.16 11.36 29.62
N VAL A 556 32.22 11.79 28.95
CA VAL A 556 33.28 12.63 29.51
C VAL A 556 33.29 14.00 28.84
N ARG A 557 33.54 15.05 29.61
CA ARG A 557 33.75 16.41 29.12
C ARG A 557 35.12 16.92 29.52
N PHE A 558 35.76 17.64 28.60
CA PHE A 558 36.96 18.42 28.84
C PHE A 558 36.61 19.91 28.69
N GLY A 559 36.48 20.62 29.82
CA GLY A 559 36.08 22.03 29.90
C GLY A 559 34.84 22.29 30.78
N GLY A 560 34.63 23.54 31.17
CA GLY A 560 33.53 23.98 32.04
C GLY A 560 32.11 23.76 31.50
N ASP A 561 31.09 23.91 32.33
CA ASP A 561 29.69 23.49 32.09
C ASP A 561 28.87 24.32 31.08
N LYS A 562 29.41 25.44 30.57
CA LYS A 562 28.74 26.34 29.62
C LYS A 562 28.70 25.84 28.18
N GLY A 563 29.54 24.88 27.82
CA GLY A 563 29.56 24.28 26.49
C GLY A 563 28.62 23.09 26.37
N ASN A 564 28.56 22.48 25.19
CA ASN A 564 27.66 21.35 24.89
C ASN A 564 28.38 20.12 24.31
N LEU A 565 29.72 20.12 24.25
CA LEU A 565 30.50 19.00 23.76
C LEU A 565 30.82 18.00 24.88
N VAL A 566 30.52 16.73 24.65
CA VAL A 566 31.01 15.60 25.44
C VAL A 566 31.55 14.51 24.52
N HIS A 567 32.29 13.57 25.07
CA HIS A 567 32.87 12.42 24.38
C HIS A 567 32.43 11.12 25.06
N ALA A 568 32.67 9.98 24.41
CA ALA A 568 32.48 8.68 25.05
C ALA A 568 33.39 8.55 26.29
N ALA A 569 32.94 7.89 27.36
CA ALA A 569 33.64 7.83 28.65
C ALA A 569 35.12 7.41 28.57
N GLY A 570 35.49 6.55 27.62
CA GLY A 570 36.84 6.04 27.40
C GLY A 570 37.75 6.90 26.50
N THR A 571 37.28 8.06 26.02
CA THR A 571 38.05 8.91 25.11
C THR A 571 39.30 9.48 25.79
N ARG A 572 40.44 9.36 25.10
CA ARG A 572 41.71 9.97 25.54
C ARG A 572 41.76 11.43 25.08
N PHE A 573 42.34 12.32 25.91
CA PHE A 573 42.37 13.75 25.59
C PHE A 573 43.02 14.05 24.23
N VAL A 574 44.12 13.37 23.88
CA VAL A 574 44.81 13.54 22.58
C VAL A 574 43.95 13.24 21.35
N GLU A 575 42.85 12.49 21.51
CA GLU A 575 41.93 12.16 20.43
C GLU A 575 40.86 13.25 20.24
N THR A 576 40.73 14.21 21.17
CA THR A 576 39.63 15.18 21.19
C THR A 576 39.86 16.37 20.26
N SER A 577 41.10 16.63 19.85
CA SER A 577 41.49 17.82 19.06
C SER A 577 41.13 19.14 19.76
N LEU A 578 41.17 19.16 21.10
CA LEU A 578 40.89 20.32 21.95
C LEU A 578 42.16 21.02 22.44
N THR A 579 42.07 22.29 22.83
CA THR A 579 43.22 23.03 23.39
C THR A 579 43.64 22.48 24.76
N ALA A 580 44.95 22.41 25.02
CA ALA A 580 45.52 21.70 26.17
C ALA A 580 45.08 22.22 27.56
N ASP A 581 44.63 23.47 27.65
CA ASP A 581 44.04 24.04 28.86
C ASP A 581 42.80 23.26 29.33
N ARG A 582 42.04 22.67 28.40
CA ARG A 582 40.82 21.91 28.70
C ARG A 582 41.05 20.56 29.37
N GLU A 583 42.25 20.00 29.27
CA GLU A 583 42.58 18.69 29.86
C GLU A 583 42.43 18.71 31.39
N ARG A 584 42.68 19.87 32.01
CA ARG A 584 42.60 20.05 33.47
C ARG A 584 41.17 20.01 33.99
N GLU A 585 40.18 20.28 33.14
CA GLU A 585 38.75 20.35 33.49
C GLU A 585 38.01 19.10 33.00
N ARG A 586 38.40 17.92 33.50
CA ARG A 586 37.79 16.64 33.15
C ARG A 586 36.60 16.32 34.08
N HIS A 587 35.42 16.13 33.48
CA HIS A 587 34.19 15.79 34.21
C HIS A 587 33.48 14.59 33.56
N GLU A 588 32.99 13.66 34.36
CA GLU A 588 32.17 12.54 33.89
C GLU A 588 30.71 12.74 34.26
N TYR A 589 29.83 12.33 33.35
CA TYR A 589 28.39 12.40 33.54
C TYR A 589 27.74 11.09 33.11
N ARG A 590 26.70 10.70 33.83
CA ARG A 590 25.77 9.65 33.43
C ARG A 590 24.50 10.26 32.88
N VAL A 591 24.12 9.83 31.68
CA VAL A 591 22.85 10.19 31.04
C VAL A 591 21.71 9.55 31.82
N GLN A 592 20.76 10.35 32.29
CA GLN A 592 19.64 9.87 33.11
C GLN A 592 18.39 9.58 32.29
N ARG A 593 18.23 10.28 31.16
CA ARG A 593 17.17 10.03 30.17
C ARG A 593 17.75 10.24 28.78
N THR A 594 17.18 9.58 27.79
CA THR A 594 17.67 9.65 26.41
C THR A 594 17.76 11.09 25.89
N ILE A 595 18.94 11.47 25.37
CA ILE A 595 19.20 12.80 24.80
C ILE A 595 19.47 12.65 23.30
N ARG A 596 18.76 13.39 22.46
CA ARG A 596 19.10 13.50 21.03
C ARG A 596 20.32 14.41 20.87
N VAL A 597 21.39 13.89 20.28
CA VAL A 597 22.68 14.57 20.13
C VAL A 597 23.13 14.52 18.66
N LEU A 598 23.94 15.49 18.27
CA LEU A 598 24.71 15.40 17.03
C LEU A 598 26.03 14.71 17.37
N THR A 599 26.30 13.56 16.77
CA THR A 599 27.58 12.84 16.93
C THR A 599 28.47 13.03 15.71
N GLY A 600 29.78 12.94 15.92
CA GLY A 600 30.77 12.88 14.87
C GLY A 600 32.13 12.43 15.42
N VAL A 601 33.06 12.17 14.52
CA VAL A 601 34.45 11.81 14.83
C VAL A 601 35.32 13.05 14.66
N THR A 602 36.08 13.43 15.69
CA THR A 602 36.94 14.60 15.66
C THR A 602 38.00 14.48 14.55
N ALA A 603 38.18 15.54 13.77
CA ALA A 603 39.24 15.67 12.78
C ALA A 603 40.58 15.97 13.47
N PRO A 604 41.74 15.61 12.86
CA PRO A 604 43.05 16.01 13.38
C PRO A 604 43.18 17.54 13.46
N TRP A 605 43.81 18.05 14.52
CA TRP A 605 44.08 19.49 14.66
C TRP A 605 45.38 19.76 15.42
N GLY A 606 46.26 20.56 14.80
CA GLY A 606 47.59 20.82 15.33
C GLY A 606 48.38 19.51 15.54
N PRO A 607 48.96 19.27 16.73
CA PRO A 607 49.69 18.03 17.03
C PRO A 607 48.77 16.85 17.40
N GLN A 608 47.45 17.04 17.50
CA GLN A 608 46.52 16.01 17.95
C GLN A 608 45.97 15.18 16.77
N PRO A 609 45.99 13.84 16.87
CA PRO A 609 45.52 12.97 15.80
C PRO A 609 44.00 13.01 15.57
N GLY A 610 43.21 13.52 16.53
CA GLY A 610 41.75 13.40 16.48
C GLY A 610 41.29 11.94 16.67
N GLY A 611 40.07 11.62 16.22
CA GLY A 611 39.51 10.26 16.25
C GLY A 611 38.56 9.97 17.41
N ALA A 612 38.34 10.92 18.32
CA ALA A 612 37.36 10.78 19.40
C ALA A 612 35.93 10.81 18.84
N THR A 613 35.06 9.97 19.40
CA THR A 613 33.61 10.14 19.24
C THR A 613 33.15 11.33 20.08
N ALA A 614 32.67 12.36 19.41
CA ALA A 614 32.09 13.56 19.99
C ALA A 614 30.55 13.48 19.97
N TYR A 615 29.94 14.08 20.98
CA TYR A 615 28.50 14.30 21.09
C TYR A 615 28.25 15.77 21.44
N LEU A 616 27.60 16.48 20.53
CA LEU A 616 27.08 17.82 20.74
C LEU A 616 25.64 17.71 21.26
N LEU A 617 25.43 18.22 22.47
CA LEU A 617 24.13 18.25 23.13
C LEU A 617 23.32 19.48 22.67
N PRO A 618 21.97 19.43 22.70
CA PRO A 618 21.13 20.54 22.22
C PRO A 618 21.19 21.80 23.10
N ARG A 619 21.79 21.70 24.29
CA ARG A 619 21.85 22.76 25.32
C ARG A 619 23.16 22.61 26.11
N PRO A 620 23.58 23.65 26.88
CA PRO A 620 24.76 23.57 27.75
C PRO A 620 24.67 22.43 28.77
N ILE A 621 25.82 21.93 29.22
CA ILE A 621 25.89 20.88 30.25
C ILE A 621 25.18 21.30 31.53
N ALA A 622 25.39 22.53 32.00
CA ALA A 622 24.75 23.04 33.21
C ALA A 622 23.22 22.86 33.17
N GLN A 623 22.61 23.16 32.03
CA GLN A 623 21.16 23.05 31.86
C GLN A 623 20.68 21.60 31.78
N HIS A 624 21.47 20.69 31.21
CA HIS A 624 21.14 19.27 31.22
C HIS A 624 21.27 18.66 32.62
N VAL A 625 22.19 19.14 33.43
CA VAL A 625 22.31 18.72 34.84
C VAL A 625 21.13 19.26 35.65
N GLU A 626 20.81 20.55 35.52
CA GLU A 626 19.67 21.18 36.19
C GLU A 626 18.34 20.52 35.83
N ALA A 627 18.15 20.20 34.54
CA ALA A 627 16.96 19.51 34.05
C ALA A 627 16.96 17.99 34.32
N GLY A 628 17.93 17.47 35.09
CA GLY A 628 18.05 16.05 35.45
C GLY A 628 18.28 15.12 34.26
N ALA A 629 18.74 15.62 33.12
CA ALA A 629 19.08 14.81 31.95
C ALA A 629 20.49 14.19 32.03
N LEU A 630 21.41 14.87 32.72
CA LEU A 630 22.73 14.37 33.08
C LEU A 630 22.87 14.40 34.61
N ALA A 631 23.55 13.41 35.18
CA ALA A 631 24.04 13.47 36.55
C ALA A 631 25.56 13.38 36.54
N ARG A 632 26.23 14.20 37.34
CA ARG A 632 27.68 14.14 37.51
C ARG A 632 28.06 12.85 38.25
N LEU A 633 29.13 12.18 37.79
CA LEU A 633 29.70 11.00 38.43
C LEU A 633 30.83 11.35 39.40
#